data_AF-R7FIX5-F1
#
_entry.id   AF-R7FIX5-F1
#
_cell.length_a   1.000
_cell.length_b   1.000
_cell.length_c   1.000
_cell.angle_alpha   90.00
_cell.angle_beta   90.00
_cell.angle_gamma   90.00
#
_symmetry.space_group_name_H-M   'P 1'
#
loop_
_entity.id
_entity.type
_entity.pdbx_description
1 polymer ?
#
loop_
_entity_poly.entity_id
_entity_poly.type
_entity_poly.pdbx_seq_one_letter_code
_entity_poly.pdbx_strand_id
1 'polypeptide(L)'
;MKNRFLVIMTFINFLMCGLFNTYTVSKATSDDTKNLNGIYEIYTGVSDTKTIDIQYGSKNDMANVQIYERDDVPQQKFKFVSNNDGTYTIIATHSNKVLDVKDGAKEAGTNVWQYNRNNTDAQKWILKSCGNGYYNIVSKLNGLYLDINQGLANNEQNLQVYMGNGTNAQKFKLLEVKERKANRTLNDGIYNIYSKVTNNRILEVPNNNINSETVLEASNPNNKANQKFKFSYNSDGTYTITALHSSKVLDVKDASKRNLTKVQQYTSNGTDAQKWVIIKNNDNTYSIMSKSNGLFLDIESGSSKAGANIQTYHFNGTNAQKFTFELCNEEKGTKSTDDGLYRIYNLTNTNKLVENDKFEIKYVSNGYYKIKSKSTGKVLTVENNDPKAGSKILKQDDKDLDTQKWILKKSAESVFCIISKCGGMYLEYNNSSIQLKYENDFDNQRFIFINETPTENIKQVTDGIYQITTTSNKVLDISGGAYGDSANVQIWNNDKVQQQKFRISKVKDTNYYQITAINSAKAVDVQDGNIKLGTNIQQYMPNGTSNQYWYLRDCGNGYYNIVSKANGLVLDVADGKINNNGANIQLYYRNGTNAQKFKLVPINIIENNMYEIESKIDENKVLDISYGSTQDGANVQIWNADNVNQQRFKIEALSTDTYKIISKNSNKALTVDISSRNVFQSSYTENDNQKWIIKECGNGYYNIISKANGLVIDIVNAENKNGQNVQTYKLNNSDAQKFKFVTGFRKFYEEGSYGKSGLAVKGDWRGTDLKYYKIGKGNEVLFSTFSIHGFEDSYNNDGAELTYIANEFRNYLQYNIPEDIVNNWTIYIFPNLNPDGQKYGWTNNGPGRTTLYSDAPQNKGIDMNRNWSTSGESYITYKDNRNYNGTSGFQAYEARYLRDFLLKHQGNKNILIDTHGWLNETIGDYGISSYYRRQFEISNGNHIYSYGRGYLDNWARMSLYNARATLIELPEIKSHHETVNRNYAQKFINATMQLLKEI
;
A
#
# COMPACT_ATOMS: atom_id res chain seq x y z
N MET A 1 -48.94 -35.58 24.79
CA MET A 1 -49.30 -34.82 26.01
C MET A 1 -49.00 -33.34 25.78
N LYS A 2 -50.03 -32.49 25.90
CA LYS A 2 -50.06 -31.01 26.11
C LYS A 2 -49.45 -30.12 25.00
N ASN A 3 -50.30 -29.47 24.18
CA ASN A 3 -50.75 -28.05 24.22
C ASN A 3 -49.78 -27.11 23.46
N ARG A 4 -50.15 -26.15 22.58
CA ARG A 4 -51.42 -25.51 22.19
C ARG A 4 -51.17 -24.56 20.97
N PHE A 5 -52.25 -24.22 20.23
CA PHE A 5 -52.46 -23.15 19.19
C PHE A 5 -51.98 -23.44 17.73
N LEU A 6 -52.84 -23.75 16.73
CA LEU A 6 -53.86 -22.95 15.96
C LEU A 6 -53.18 -21.83 15.12
N VAL A 7 -53.31 -21.65 13.79
CA VAL A 7 -54.35 -21.90 12.76
C VAL A 7 -53.65 -22.06 11.39
N ILE A 8 -54.00 -23.05 10.56
CA ILE A 8 -53.80 -23.00 9.09
C ILE A 8 -55.02 -23.61 8.41
N MET A 9 -55.53 -22.91 7.40
CA MET A 9 -56.69 -23.22 6.57
C MET A 9 -56.21 -23.37 5.13
N THR A 10 -56.33 -24.55 4.49
CA THR A 10 -56.32 -24.69 3.01
C THR A 10 -56.80 -26.09 2.55
N PHE A 11 -57.86 -26.13 1.72
CA PHE A 11 -58.14 -26.99 0.53
C PHE A 11 -58.20 -28.55 0.72
N ILE A 12 -59.03 -29.39 0.08
CA ILE A 12 -59.60 -29.43 -1.28
C ILE A 12 -60.61 -30.61 -1.46
N ASN A 13 -61.55 -30.48 -2.41
CA ASN A 13 -62.32 -31.47 -3.22
C ASN A 13 -63.15 -32.63 -2.59
N PHE A 14 -64.39 -32.85 -3.07
CA PHE A 14 -64.73 -33.76 -4.21
C PHE A 14 -66.26 -33.82 -4.52
N LEU A 15 -66.56 -33.60 -5.81
CA LEU A 15 -67.58 -34.18 -6.73
C LEU A 15 -69.10 -34.34 -6.46
N MET A 16 -69.81 -34.03 -7.57
CA MET A 16 -70.92 -34.74 -8.25
C MET A 16 -72.39 -34.39 -7.93
N CYS A 17 -73.01 -33.80 -8.97
CA CYS A 17 -74.28 -34.17 -9.62
C CYS A 17 -75.59 -34.20 -8.81
N GLY A 18 -76.59 -33.43 -9.27
CA GLY A 18 -77.99 -33.61 -8.89
C GLY A 18 -78.90 -32.44 -9.25
N LEU A 19 -79.70 -32.64 -10.31
CA LEU A 19 -80.76 -31.75 -10.80
C LEU A 19 -81.79 -31.33 -9.72
N PHE A 20 -82.30 -30.09 -9.76
CA PHE A 20 -83.66 -29.73 -10.22
C PHE A 20 -83.99 -28.24 -9.93
N ASN A 21 -84.78 -27.68 -10.84
CA ASN A 21 -85.23 -26.28 -11.01
C ASN A 21 -85.80 -25.60 -9.74
N THR A 22 -85.57 -24.28 -9.63
CA THR A 22 -86.64 -23.27 -9.73
C THR A 22 -86.04 -21.89 -10.01
N TYR A 23 -86.56 -21.22 -11.03
CA TYR A 23 -86.24 -19.83 -11.35
C TYR A 23 -86.80 -18.92 -10.25
N THR A 24 -85.93 -18.14 -9.61
CA THR A 24 -86.31 -16.81 -9.08
C THR A 24 -85.39 -15.79 -9.70
N VAL A 25 -85.99 -14.83 -10.41
CA VAL A 25 -85.33 -13.69 -11.03
C VAL A 25 -84.77 -12.80 -9.91
N SER A 26 -83.45 -12.83 -9.70
CA SER A 26 -82.79 -11.77 -8.94
C SER A 26 -82.58 -10.57 -9.86
N LYS A 27 -83.33 -9.51 -9.57
CA LYS A 27 -83.16 -8.13 -10.02
C LYS A 27 -81.67 -7.77 -10.14
N ALA A 28 -81.24 -7.33 -11.33
CA ALA A 28 -79.93 -6.74 -11.54
C ALA A 28 -79.73 -5.58 -10.54
N THR A 29 -78.64 -5.64 -9.78
CA THR A 29 -78.17 -4.53 -8.94
C THR A 29 -77.55 -3.43 -9.80
N SER A 30 -77.63 -2.20 -9.29
CA SER A 30 -77.63 -0.93 -10.00
C SER A 30 -76.27 -0.35 -10.38
N ASP A 31 -75.37 -1.10 -11.03
CA ASP A 31 -74.02 -0.57 -11.37
C ASP A 31 -73.69 -0.51 -12.88
N ASP A 32 -74.64 -0.76 -13.78
CA ASP A 32 -74.33 -1.02 -15.21
C ASP A 32 -74.91 -0.04 -16.24
N THR A 33 -75.14 1.22 -15.87
CA THR A 33 -75.51 2.27 -16.85
C THR A 33 -74.31 3.12 -17.26
N LYS A 34 -73.25 2.49 -17.76
CA LYS A 34 -72.24 3.23 -18.52
C LYS A 34 -72.92 3.72 -19.81
N ASN A 35 -72.97 5.04 -20.02
CA ASN A 35 -73.31 5.59 -21.33
C ASN A 35 -72.22 5.16 -22.31
N LEU A 36 -72.54 4.25 -23.22
CA LEU A 36 -71.59 3.67 -24.17
C LEU A 36 -71.50 4.47 -25.47
N ASN A 37 -71.77 5.78 -25.43
CA ASN A 37 -71.49 6.67 -26.55
C ASN A 37 -69.99 6.80 -26.78
N GLY A 38 -69.53 6.40 -27.97
CA GLY A 38 -68.10 6.42 -28.30
C GLY A 38 -67.77 5.52 -29.48
N ILE A 39 -66.48 5.44 -29.83
CA ILE A 39 -65.95 4.50 -30.84
C ILE A 39 -65.33 3.33 -30.10
N TYR A 40 -65.63 2.11 -30.52
CA TYR A 40 -65.18 0.89 -29.88
C TYR A 40 -64.68 -0.14 -30.90
N GLU A 41 -63.64 -0.89 -30.53
CA GLU A 41 -63.37 -2.21 -31.10
C GLU A 41 -64.22 -3.22 -30.30
N ILE A 42 -64.97 -4.08 -31.01
CA ILE A 42 -65.90 -5.04 -30.38
C ILE A 42 -65.27 -6.43 -30.40
N TYR A 43 -64.67 -6.84 -29.29
CA TYR A 43 -64.04 -8.15 -29.15
C TYR A 43 -65.06 -9.24 -28.85
N THR A 44 -64.79 -10.43 -29.38
CA THR A 44 -65.68 -11.59 -29.19
C THR A 44 -65.43 -12.29 -27.85
N GLY A 45 -66.41 -13.01 -27.32
CA GLY A 45 -66.22 -13.87 -26.16
C GLY A 45 -65.55 -15.21 -26.48
N VAL A 46 -65.54 -15.60 -27.76
CA VAL A 46 -64.92 -16.87 -28.23
C VAL A 46 -63.43 -16.75 -28.52
N SER A 47 -62.91 -15.53 -28.67
CA SER A 47 -61.49 -15.22 -28.85
C SER A 47 -61.18 -13.80 -28.40
N ASP A 48 -60.08 -13.63 -27.66
CA ASP A 48 -59.54 -12.35 -27.21
C ASP A 48 -58.64 -11.65 -28.25
N THR A 49 -58.44 -12.28 -29.42
CA THR A 49 -57.68 -11.71 -30.54
C THR A 49 -58.56 -11.30 -31.72
N LYS A 50 -59.85 -11.67 -31.70
CA LYS A 50 -60.80 -11.37 -32.78
C LYS A 50 -61.81 -10.31 -32.40
N THR A 51 -62.15 -9.48 -33.39
CA THR A 51 -63.13 -8.40 -33.29
C THR A 51 -64.23 -8.55 -34.35
N ILE A 52 -65.38 -7.92 -34.12
CA ILE A 52 -66.38 -7.71 -35.17
C ILE A 52 -65.73 -6.90 -36.30
N ASP A 53 -66.00 -7.32 -37.53
CA ASP A 53 -65.44 -6.78 -38.75
C ASP A 53 -66.53 -6.68 -39.82
N ILE A 54 -66.48 -5.65 -40.64
CA ILE A 54 -67.28 -5.59 -41.87
C ILE A 54 -66.47 -6.22 -42.99
N GLN A 55 -67.00 -7.29 -43.57
CA GLN A 55 -66.29 -8.12 -44.54
C GLN A 55 -65.65 -7.30 -45.67
N TYR A 56 -64.35 -7.52 -45.88
CA TYR A 56 -63.49 -6.81 -46.84
C TYR A 56 -63.43 -5.28 -46.67
N GLY A 57 -63.87 -4.74 -45.53
CA GLY A 57 -64.01 -3.29 -45.33
C GLY A 57 -65.00 -2.65 -46.30
N SER A 58 -65.95 -3.42 -46.84
CA SER A 58 -66.93 -2.93 -47.81
C SER A 58 -67.71 -1.74 -47.26
N LYS A 59 -68.08 -0.81 -48.14
CA LYS A 59 -68.95 0.33 -47.82
C LYS A 59 -70.37 0.17 -48.40
N ASN A 60 -70.67 -0.96 -49.04
CA ASN A 60 -71.98 -1.21 -49.65
C ASN A 60 -73.01 -1.65 -48.61
N ASP A 61 -74.29 -1.39 -48.89
CA ASP A 61 -75.39 -2.04 -48.17
C ASP A 61 -75.27 -3.56 -48.33
N MET A 62 -75.79 -4.30 -47.34
CA MET A 62 -75.82 -5.76 -47.31
C MET A 62 -74.44 -6.43 -47.15
N ALA A 63 -73.37 -5.66 -46.93
CA ALA A 63 -72.07 -6.26 -46.63
C ALA A 63 -72.12 -6.98 -45.29
N ASN A 64 -71.54 -8.17 -45.26
CA ASN A 64 -71.67 -9.08 -44.14
C ASN A 64 -70.94 -8.57 -42.89
N VAL A 65 -71.54 -8.80 -41.71
CA VAL A 65 -70.83 -8.65 -40.43
C VAL A 65 -70.25 -10.01 -40.03
N GLN A 66 -68.96 -10.03 -39.75
CA GLN A 66 -68.21 -11.24 -39.41
C GLN A 66 -67.29 -10.99 -38.22
N ILE A 67 -66.59 -12.02 -37.74
CA ILE A 67 -65.43 -11.86 -36.86
C ILE A 67 -64.13 -12.04 -37.65
N TYR A 68 -63.11 -11.26 -37.32
CA TYR A 68 -61.78 -11.38 -37.93
C TYR A 68 -60.69 -11.05 -36.90
N GLU A 69 -59.46 -11.50 -37.16
CA GLU A 69 -58.28 -11.13 -36.37
C GLU A 69 -58.12 -9.61 -36.30
N ARG A 70 -57.77 -9.09 -35.12
CA ARG A 70 -57.62 -7.64 -34.91
C ARG A 70 -56.39 -7.10 -35.64
N ASP A 71 -56.61 -6.19 -36.59
CA ASP A 71 -55.57 -5.61 -37.46
C ASP A 71 -55.51 -4.07 -37.39
N ASP A 72 -56.20 -3.45 -36.42
CA ASP A 72 -56.23 -1.99 -36.17
C ASP A 72 -56.73 -1.16 -37.38
N VAL A 73 -57.71 -1.70 -38.09
CA VAL A 73 -58.28 -1.11 -39.31
C VAL A 73 -59.64 -0.44 -39.05
N PRO A 74 -60.03 0.60 -39.81
CA PRO A 74 -61.28 1.33 -39.59
C PRO A 74 -62.56 0.47 -39.60
N GLN A 75 -62.61 -0.60 -40.39
CA GLN A 75 -63.77 -1.51 -40.48
C GLN A 75 -64.00 -2.39 -39.25
N GLN A 76 -63.06 -2.39 -38.30
CA GLN A 76 -63.18 -3.06 -36.99
C GLN A 76 -63.59 -2.09 -35.87
N LYS A 77 -63.82 -0.82 -36.20
CA LYS A 77 -64.14 0.26 -35.25
C LYS A 77 -65.59 0.70 -35.46
N PHE A 78 -66.38 0.64 -34.40
CA PHE A 78 -67.81 0.91 -34.42
C PHE A 78 -68.18 2.01 -33.44
N LYS A 79 -68.91 3.02 -33.93
CA LYS A 79 -69.47 4.09 -33.12
C LYS A 79 -70.82 3.68 -32.56
N PHE A 80 -70.94 3.69 -31.25
CA PHE A 80 -72.18 3.48 -30.54
C PHE A 80 -72.85 4.83 -30.27
N VAL A 81 -74.14 4.94 -30.59
CA VAL A 81 -74.96 6.13 -30.36
C VAL A 81 -76.23 5.72 -29.64
N SER A 82 -76.41 6.20 -28.41
CA SER A 82 -77.58 6.00 -27.57
C SER A 82 -78.79 6.73 -28.16
N ASN A 83 -79.92 6.04 -28.26
CA ASN A 83 -81.20 6.58 -28.65
C ASN A 83 -82.04 6.93 -27.40
N ASN A 84 -83.02 7.82 -27.56
CA ASN A 84 -83.90 8.26 -26.45
C ASN A 84 -84.80 7.14 -25.90
N ASP A 85 -84.92 6.01 -26.60
CA ASP A 85 -85.75 4.86 -26.22
C ASP A 85 -84.98 3.76 -25.47
N GLY A 86 -83.75 4.05 -25.02
CA GLY A 86 -82.91 3.09 -24.29
C GLY A 86 -82.16 2.08 -25.18
N THR A 87 -82.22 2.22 -26.50
CA THR A 87 -81.44 1.40 -27.45
C THR A 87 -80.21 2.13 -27.98
N TYR A 88 -79.35 1.42 -28.70
CA TYR A 88 -78.16 1.92 -29.37
C TYR A 88 -78.24 1.67 -30.88
N THR A 89 -77.77 2.64 -31.65
CA THR A 89 -77.39 2.45 -33.05
C THR A 89 -75.88 2.21 -33.11
N ILE A 90 -75.47 1.10 -33.72
CA ILE A 90 -74.06 0.70 -33.85
C ILE A 90 -73.62 0.98 -35.29
N ILE A 91 -72.69 1.91 -35.47
CA ILE A 91 -72.30 2.48 -36.76
C ILE A 91 -70.88 2.05 -37.10
N ALA A 92 -70.66 1.38 -38.23
CA ALA A 92 -69.31 1.09 -38.70
C ALA A 92 -68.61 2.40 -39.11
N THR A 93 -67.46 2.71 -38.52
CA THR A 93 -66.84 4.04 -38.66
C THR A 93 -66.28 4.32 -40.06
N HIS A 94 -65.92 3.27 -40.82
CA HIS A 94 -65.36 3.40 -42.16
C HIS A 94 -66.42 3.67 -43.26
N SER A 95 -67.66 3.19 -43.05
CA SER A 95 -68.75 3.27 -44.02
C SER A 95 -69.89 4.21 -43.59
N ASN A 96 -69.96 4.56 -42.30
CA ASN A 96 -71.08 5.24 -41.64
C ASN A 96 -72.43 4.50 -41.73
N LYS A 97 -72.43 3.22 -42.11
CA LYS A 97 -73.61 2.34 -42.11
C LYS A 97 -73.81 1.68 -40.75
N VAL A 98 -75.01 1.15 -40.51
CA VAL A 98 -75.40 0.63 -39.19
C VAL A 98 -75.55 -0.88 -39.22
N LEU A 99 -75.28 -1.54 -38.09
CA LEU A 99 -75.61 -2.97 -37.91
C LEU A 99 -77.13 -3.14 -37.99
N ASP A 100 -77.55 -4.05 -38.86
CA ASP A 100 -78.93 -4.24 -39.27
C ASP A 100 -79.24 -5.74 -39.35
N VAL A 101 -80.39 -6.15 -38.79
CA VAL A 101 -80.89 -7.52 -38.92
C VAL A 101 -81.48 -7.70 -40.31
N LYS A 102 -80.92 -8.64 -41.08
CA LYS A 102 -81.25 -8.86 -42.49
C LYS A 102 -82.76 -8.87 -42.74
N ASP A 103 -83.18 -8.02 -43.69
CA ASP A 103 -84.56 -7.85 -44.15
C ASP A 103 -85.58 -7.54 -43.04
N GLY A 104 -85.14 -7.16 -41.83
CA GLY A 104 -86.01 -7.03 -40.67
C GLY A 104 -86.70 -8.33 -40.25
N ALA A 105 -86.10 -9.50 -40.56
CA ALA A 105 -86.67 -10.79 -40.22
C ALA A 105 -86.62 -11.08 -38.70
N LYS A 106 -87.60 -11.83 -38.21
CA LYS A 106 -87.77 -12.13 -36.78
C LYS A 106 -87.26 -13.51 -36.35
N GLU A 107 -86.76 -14.30 -37.30
CA GLU A 107 -86.36 -15.69 -37.07
C GLU A 107 -84.95 -15.80 -36.47
N ALA A 108 -84.75 -16.77 -35.58
CA ALA A 108 -83.42 -17.12 -35.09
C ALA A 108 -82.54 -17.70 -36.21
N GLY A 109 -81.28 -17.28 -36.25
CA GLY A 109 -80.33 -17.58 -37.33
C GLY A 109 -80.31 -16.53 -38.45
N THR A 110 -81.14 -15.48 -38.36
CA THR A 110 -81.14 -14.39 -39.35
C THR A 110 -79.79 -13.67 -39.36
N ASN A 111 -79.25 -13.43 -40.55
CA ASN A 111 -77.97 -12.76 -40.74
C ASN A 111 -77.95 -11.32 -40.20
N VAL A 112 -76.79 -10.85 -39.77
CA VAL A 112 -76.54 -9.43 -39.47
C VAL A 112 -75.59 -8.86 -40.51
N TRP A 113 -76.00 -7.77 -41.16
CA TRP A 113 -75.21 -7.05 -42.16
C TRP A 113 -75.10 -5.58 -41.78
N GLN A 114 -74.30 -4.81 -42.52
CA GLN A 114 -74.43 -3.34 -42.47
C GLN A 114 -75.45 -2.86 -43.50
N TYR A 115 -76.21 -1.82 -43.16
CA TYR A 115 -77.17 -1.19 -44.07
C TYR A 115 -77.26 0.32 -43.83
N ASN A 116 -77.71 1.07 -44.83
CA ASN A 116 -78.02 2.49 -44.71
C ASN A 116 -79.07 2.74 -43.62
N ARG A 117 -78.89 3.81 -42.85
CA ARG A 117 -79.76 4.10 -41.70
C ARG A 117 -81.19 4.41 -42.18
N ASN A 118 -82.15 3.58 -41.77
CA ASN A 118 -83.59 3.72 -42.05
C ASN A 118 -84.45 3.83 -40.77
N ASN A 119 -83.82 3.84 -39.59
CA ASN A 119 -84.44 4.04 -38.26
C ASN A 119 -85.48 2.99 -37.84
N THR A 120 -85.55 1.85 -38.53
CA THR A 120 -86.38 0.70 -38.14
C THR A 120 -85.84 0.04 -36.86
N ASP A 121 -86.66 -0.80 -36.23
CA ASP A 121 -86.21 -1.55 -35.04
C ASP A 121 -85.18 -2.64 -35.37
N ALA A 122 -84.99 -3.00 -36.65
CA ALA A 122 -83.92 -3.88 -37.12
C ALA A 122 -82.50 -3.29 -36.95
N GLN A 123 -82.41 -1.96 -36.77
CA GLN A 123 -81.15 -1.19 -36.63
C GLN A 123 -80.87 -0.72 -35.19
N LYS A 124 -81.67 -1.21 -34.23
CA LYS A 124 -81.63 -0.77 -32.82
C LYS A 124 -81.28 -1.95 -31.93
N TRP A 125 -80.31 -1.73 -31.05
CA TRP A 125 -79.71 -2.77 -30.22
C TRP A 125 -79.76 -2.39 -28.74
N ILE A 126 -80.14 -3.32 -27.88
CA ILE A 126 -80.13 -3.20 -26.43
C ILE A 126 -78.85 -3.86 -25.92
N LEU A 127 -78.08 -3.13 -25.10
CA LEU A 127 -76.87 -3.66 -24.48
C LEU A 127 -77.20 -4.13 -23.06
N LYS A 128 -76.92 -5.41 -22.77
CA LYS A 128 -77.06 -5.97 -21.43
C LYS A 128 -75.69 -6.38 -20.93
N SER A 129 -75.23 -5.80 -19.83
CA SER A 129 -73.96 -6.20 -19.21
C SER A 129 -74.03 -7.64 -18.73
N CYS A 130 -72.95 -8.37 -18.95
CA CYS A 130 -72.70 -9.72 -18.45
C CYS A 130 -71.74 -9.73 -17.25
N GLY A 131 -71.29 -8.56 -16.79
CA GLY A 131 -70.16 -8.44 -15.87
C GLY A 131 -68.79 -8.61 -16.55
N ASN A 132 -67.71 -8.24 -15.84
CA ASN A 132 -66.32 -8.34 -16.31
C ASN A 132 -66.04 -7.67 -17.68
N GLY A 133 -66.83 -6.64 -18.04
CA GLY A 133 -66.66 -5.86 -19.27
C GLY A 133 -67.28 -6.47 -20.54
N TYR A 134 -67.98 -7.60 -20.42
CA TYR A 134 -68.72 -8.21 -21.52
C TYR A 134 -70.17 -7.74 -21.55
N TYR A 135 -70.73 -7.65 -22.76
CA TYR A 135 -72.11 -7.28 -23.03
C TYR A 135 -72.74 -8.29 -23.98
N ASN A 136 -74.01 -8.62 -23.74
CA ASN A 136 -74.88 -9.13 -24.77
C ASN A 136 -75.40 -7.94 -25.60
N ILE A 137 -75.40 -8.08 -26.92
CA ILE A 137 -75.98 -7.12 -27.85
C ILE A 137 -77.29 -7.73 -28.36
N VAL A 138 -78.43 -7.16 -28.00
CA VAL A 138 -79.76 -7.77 -28.21
C VAL A 138 -80.56 -6.93 -29.19
N SER A 139 -81.09 -7.53 -30.25
CA SER A 139 -81.90 -6.82 -31.24
C SER A 139 -83.22 -6.32 -30.62
N LYS A 140 -83.55 -5.04 -30.83
CA LYS A 140 -84.82 -4.47 -30.38
C LYS A 140 -86.02 -5.07 -31.14
N LEU A 141 -85.81 -5.45 -32.40
CA LEU A 141 -86.84 -5.97 -33.31
C LEU A 141 -87.55 -7.23 -32.77
N ASN A 142 -86.79 -8.15 -32.16
CA ASN A 142 -87.26 -9.49 -31.84
C ASN A 142 -86.72 -10.05 -30.51
N GLY A 143 -85.86 -9.32 -29.80
CA GLY A 143 -85.27 -9.77 -28.53
C GLY A 143 -84.19 -10.84 -28.66
N LEU A 144 -83.77 -11.19 -29.87
CA LEU A 144 -82.69 -12.15 -30.14
C LEU A 144 -81.31 -11.52 -29.93
N TYR A 145 -80.33 -12.35 -29.59
CA TYR A 145 -78.98 -11.96 -29.23
C TYR A 145 -78.10 -12.00 -30.47
N LEU A 146 -77.25 -10.98 -30.66
CA LEU A 146 -76.13 -11.05 -31.60
C LEU A 146 -75.26 -12.25 -31.21
N ASP A 147 -74.97 -13.08 -32.20
CA ASP A 147 -74.44 -14.42 -32.01
C ASP A 147 -73.46 -14.73 -33.14
N ILE A 148 -72.34 -15.35 -32.78
CA ILE A 148 -71.38 -15.88 -33.76
C ILE A 148 -71.91 -17.23 -34.21
N ASN A 149 -72.20 -17.39 -35.50
CA ASN A 149 -72.78 -18.61 -36.03
C ASN A 149 -71.96 -19.84 -35.61
N GLN A 150 -72.64 -20.86 -35.07
CA GLN A 150 -72.03 -22.09 -34.50
C GLN A 150 -71.02 -21.89 -33.36
N GLY A 151 -70.81 -20.65 -32.88
CA GLY A 151 -69.84 -20.33 -31.83
C GLY A 151 -68.37 -20.59 -32.20
N LEU A 152 -68.04 -20.68 -33.50
CA LEU A 152 -66.68 -20.93 -33.97
C LEU A 152 -65.84 -19.64 -33.96
N ALA A 153 -64.56 -19.75 -33.58
CA ALA A 153 -63.62 -18.63 -33.55
C ALA A 153 -62.79 -18.51 -34.83
N ASN A 154 -63.30 -18.96 -35.98
CA ASN A 154 -62.60 -18.86 -37.26
C ASN A 154 -62.69 -17.43 -37.82
N ASN A 155 -61.69 -17.00 -38.59
CA ASN A 155 -61.83 -15.77 -39.39
C ASN A 155 -63.02 -15.92 -40.35
N GLU A 156 -63.69 -14.80 -40.60
CA GLU A 156 -64.86 -14.71 -41.49
C GLU A 156 -66.12 -15.42 -40.97
N GLN A 157 -66.11 -15.86 -39.69
CA GLN A 157 -67.29 -16.46 -39.10
C GLN A 157 -68.43 -15.43 -39.01
N ASN A 158 -69.58 -15.85 -39.50
CA ASN A 158 -70.76 -15.00 -39.67
C ASN A 158 -71.38 -14.53 -38.35
N LEU A 159 -71.87 -13.29 -38.30
CA LEU A 159 -72.75 -12.81 -37.22
C LEU A 159 -74.23 -12.95 -37.59
N GLN A 160 -75.01 -13.49 -36.67
CA GLN A 160 -76.45 -13.69 -36.80
C GLN A 160 -77.16 -13.21 -35.54
N VAL A 161 -78.49 -13.12 -35.57
CA VAL A 161 -79.31 -13.02 -34.35
C VAL A 161 -79.83 -14.41 -33.97
N TYR A 162 -79.73 -14.79 -32.70
CA TYR A 162 -80.10 -16.13 -32.22
C TYR A 162 -80.76 -16.12 -30.84
N MET A 163 -81.39 -17.23 -30.46
CA MET A 163 -81.98 -17.40 -29.12
C MET A 163 -80.89 -17.29 -28.05
N GLY A 164 -81.19 -16.59 -26.94
CA GLY A 164 -80.26 -16.44 -25.82
C GLY A 164 -79.85 -17.81 -25.26
N ASN A 165 -78.56 -18.13 -25.33
CA ASN A 165 -78.01 -19.43 -24.93
C ASN A 165 -76.88 -19.33 -23.88
N GLY A 166 -76.48 -18.11 -23.50
CA GLY A 166 -75.50 -17.85 -22.44
C GLY A 166 -74.05 -18.20 -22.78
N THR A 167 -73.79 -18.67 -24.00
CA THR A 167 -72.45 -19.06 -24.46
C THR A 167 -71.56 -17.84 -24.71
N ASN A 168 -70.27 -18.09 -24.89
CA ASN A 168 -69.30 -17.05 -25.26
C ASN A 168 -69.53 -16.47 -26.67
N ALA A 169 -70.29 -17.16 -27.53
CA ALA A 169 -70.66 -16.68 -28.87
C ALA A 169 -71.57 -15.44 -28.85
N GLN A 170 -72.23 -15.18 -27.71
CA GLN A 170 -73.17 -14.06 -27.52
C GLN A 170 -72.64 -12.95 -26.62
N LYS A 171 -71.39 -13.06 -26.16
CA LYS A 171 -70.75 -12.10 -25.25
C LYS A 171 -69.72 -11.30 -26.02
N PHE A 172 -69.80 -9.97 -25.93
CA PHE A 172 -68.90 -9.05 -26.63
C PHE A 172 -68.26 -8.06 -25.66
N LYS A 173 -66.95 -7.91 -25.72
CA LYS A 173 -66.20 -6.95 -24.90
C LYS A 173 -65.97 -5.67 -25.71
N LEU A 174 -66.43 -4.55 -25.19
CA LEU A 174 -66.33 -3.24 -25.86
C LEU A 174 -65.08 -2.50 -25.37
N LEU A 175 -64.06 -2.37 -26.23
CA LEU A 175 -62.85 -1.59 -25.94
C LEU A 175 -62.92 -0.23 -26.61
N GLU A 176 -63.03 0.82 -25.78
CA GLU A 176 -63.16 2.19 -26.25
C GLU A 176 -61.88 2.66 -26.95
N VAL A 177 -62.01 3.07 -28.20
CA VAL A 177 -60.94 3.69 -29.00
C VAL A 177 -60.94 5.18 -28.69
N LYS A 178 -60.06 5.60 -27.78
CA LYS A 178 -59.79 7.02 -27.51
C LYS A 178 -58.57 7.47 -28.29
N GLU A 179 -58.65 8.59 -29.00
CA GLU A 179 -57.45 9.36 -29.33
C GLU A 179 -56.80 9.85 -28.02
N ARG A 180 -55.73 9.18 -27.58
CA ARG A 180 -55.00 9.59 -26.38
C ARG A 180 -53.97 10.63 -26.81
N LYS A 181 -54.32 11.91 -26.59
CA LYS A 181 -53.51 13.08 -27.00
C LYS A 181 -52.09 13.04 -26.42
N ALA A 182 -51.16 13.44 -27.27
CA ALA A 182 -49.71 13.42 -27.11
C ALA A 182 -49.17 14.56 -26.22
N ASN A 183 -49.70 14.71 -25.01
CA ASN A 183 -49.19 15.70 -24.06
C ASN A 183 -47.92 15.19 -23.38
N ARG A 184 -46.94 16.08 -23.15
CA ARG A 184 -45.72 15.76 -22.39
C ARG A 184 -46.07 15.46 -20.93
N THR A 185 -46.11 14.17 -20.57
CA THR A 185 -46.45 13.68 -19.22
C THR A 185 -45.22 13.37 -18.35
N LEU A 186 -44.02 13.30 -18.93
CA LEU A 186 -42.76 13.02 -18.25
C LEU A 186 -41.68 13.99 -18.77
N ASN A 187 -40.83 14.49 -17.88
CA ASN A 187 -39.66 15.25 -18.31
C ASN A 187 -38.61 14.29 -18.88
N ASP A 188 -37.77 14.80 -19.79
CA ASP A 188 -36.62 14.03 -20.26
C ASP A 188 -35.73 13.67 -19.06
N GLY A 189 -35.21 12.45 -19.04
CA GLY A 189 -34.45 11.96 -17.89
C GLY A 189 -34.23 10.46 -17.91
N ILE A 190 -33.45 9.97 -16.97
CA ILE A 190 -33.19 8.54 -16.78
C ILE A 190 -34.11 8.05 -15.67
N TYR A 191 -34.86 6.98 -15.93
CA TYR A 191 -35.84 6.44 -15.00
C TYR A 191 -35.67 4.93 -14.81
N ASN A 192 -35.94 4.46 -13.60
CA ASN A 192 -36.36 3.09 -13.36
C ASN A 192 -37.87 2.99 -13.63
N ILE A 193 -38.31 1.94 -14.33
CA ILE A 193 -39.72 1.72 -14.66
C ILE A 193 -40.27 0.59 -13.79
N TYR A 194 -40.99 0.94 -12.73
CA TYR A 194 -41.58 -0.01 -11.79
C TYR A 194 -42.94 -0.51 -12.28
N SER A 195 -43.17 -1.81 -12.15
CA SER A 195 -44.48 -2.42 -12.39
C SER A 195 -45.43 -2.19 -11.22
N LYS A 196 -46.74 -2.11 -11.50
CA LYS A 196 -47.78 -2.16 -10.46
C LYS A 196 -48.24 -3.57 -10.11
N VAL A 197 -47.84 -4.61 -10.87
CA VAL A 197 -48.17 -6.02 -10.54
C VAL A 197 -47.63 -6.37 -9.16
N THR A 198 -46.44 -5.88 -8.83
CA THR A 198 -45.87 -5.93 -7.47
C THR A 198 -45.02 -4.67 -7.25
N ASN A 199 -44.86 -4.24 -6.00
CA ASN A 199 -44.02 -3.09 -5.68
C ASN A 199 -42.50 -3.37 -5.78
N ASN A 200 -42.07 -4.57 -6.21
CA ASN A 200 -40.66 -4.98 -6.26
C ASN A 200 -40.25 -5.56 -7.63
N ARG A 201 -40.85 -5.08 -8.71
CA ARG A 201 -40.47 -5.43 -10.07
C ARG A 201 -40.24 -4.20 -10.91
N ILE A 202 -39.15 -4.20 -11.67
CA ILE A 202 -38.84 -3.16 -12.65
C ILE A 202 -38.55 -3.78 -14.01
N LEU A 203 -38.68 -2.97 -15.07
CA LEU A 203 -38.25 -3.39 -16.40
C LEU A 203 -36.73 -3.53 -16.46
N GLU A 204 -36.27 -4.54 -17.20
CA GLU A 204 -34.87 -4.83 -17.42
C GLU A 204 -34.66 -5.36 -18.85
N VAL A 205 -33.48 -5.06 -19.41
CA VAL A 205 -32.90 -5.87 -20.49
C VAL A 205 -32.06 -6.98 -19.86
N PRO A 206 -32.45 -8.26 -20.02
CA PRO A 206 -31.87 -9.36 -19.25
C PRO A 206 -30.38 -9.54 -19.46
N ASN A 207 -29.69 -9.96 -18.40
CA ASN A 207 -28.27 -10.35 -18.42
C ASN A 207 -27.31 -9.26 -18.93
N ASN A 208 -27.67 -7.97 -18.79
CA ASN A 208 -26.91 -6.84 -19.31
C ASN A 208 -26.58 -6.98 -20.83
N ASN A 209 -27.43 -7.69 -21.57
CA ASN A 209 -27.20 -8.03 -22.96
C ASN A 209 -27.27 -6.78 -23.83
N ILE A 210 -26.29 -6.58 -24.72
CA ILE A 210 -26.21 -5.41 -25.60
C ILE A 210 -26.74 -5.69 -27.02
N ASN A 211 -27.18 -6.90 -27.34
CA ASN A 211 -27.61 -7.28 -28.68
C ASN A 211 -29.05 -6.83 -28.96
N SER A 212 -29.33 -6.49 -30.23
CA SER A 212 -30.70 -6.27 -30.70
C SER A 212 -31.53 -7.55 -30.52
N GLU A 213 -32.85 -7.42 -30.52
CA GLU A 213 -33.82 -8.52 -30.41
C GLU A 213 -33.87 -9.20 -29.03
N THR A 214 -33.10 -8.70 -28.06
CA THR A 214 -33.23 -9.13 -26.67
C THR A 214 -34.56 -8.62 -26.11
N VAL A 215 -35.45 -9.54 -25.76
CA VAL A 215 -36.76 -9.26 -25.15
C VAL A 215 -36.58 -8.71 -23.74
N LEU A 216 -37.35 -7.68 -23.39
CA LEU A 216 -37.37 -7.09 -22.06
C LEU A 216 -38.12 -8.00 -21.08
N GLU A 217 -37.73 -7.96 -19.82
CA GLU A 217 -38.38 -8.70 -18.73
C GLU A 217 -38.65 -7.80 -17.51
N ALA A 218 -39.48 -8.28 -16.59
CA ALA A 218 -39.65 -7.71 -15.27
C ALA A 218 -38.78 -8.46 -14.25
N SER A 219 -37.91 -7.76 -13.52
CA SER A 219 -36.93 -8.37 -12.62
C SER A 219 -36.85 -7.66 -11.25
N ASN A 220 -36.04 -8.21 -10.33
CA ASN A 220 -35.76 -7.57 -9.05
C ASN A 220 -34.86 -6.33 -9.26
N PRO A 221 -35.11 -5.19 -8.60
CA PRO A 221 -34.19 -4.05 -8.62
C PRO A 221 -32.79 -4.43 -8.13
N ASN A 222 -31.76 -4.11 -8.93
CA ASN A 222 -30.35 -4.32 -8.63
C ASN A 222 -29.47 -3.08 -8.93
N ASN A 223 -30.10 -1.97 -9.33
CA ASN A 223 -29.48 -0.66 -9.59
C ASN A 223 -28.44 -0.63 -10.74
N LYS A 224 -28.35 -1.69 -11.56
CA LYS A 224 -27.46 -1.74 -12.72
C LYS A 224 -27.99 -0.92 -13.90
N ALA A 225 -27.09 -0.55 -14.81
CA ALA A 225 -27.41 0.27 -15.98
C ALA A 225 -28.46 -0.38 -16.91
N ASN A 226 -28.58 -1.71 -16.96
CA ASN A 226 -29.56 -2.40 -17.80
C ASN A 226 -31.00 -2.36 -17.27
N GLN A 227 -31.22 -1.76 -16.10
CA GLN A 227 -32.54 -1.49 -15.51
C GLN A 227 -32.94 -0.01 -15.61
N LYS A 228 -32.07 0.83 -16.19
CA LYS A 228 -32.24 2.29 -16.29
C LYS A 228 -32.55 2.66 -17.74
N PHE A 229 -33.58 3.49 -17.94
CA PHE A 229 -34.03 3.87 -19.27
C PHE A 229 -34.08 5.40 -19.42
N LYS A 230 -33.43 5.92 -20.46
CA LYS A 230 -33.51 7.34 -20.83
C LYS A 230 -34.78 7.59 -21.64
N PHE A 231 -35.62 8.49 -21.16
CA PHE A 231 -36.79 8.98 -21.88
C PHE A 231 -36.44 10.29 -22.57
N SER A 232 -36.64 10.34 -23.89
CA SER A 232 -36.47 11.55 -24.71
C SER A 232 -37.80 11.88 -25.39
N TYR A 233 -38.34 13.07 -25.14
CA TYR A 233 -39.59 13.52 -25.75
C TYR A 233 -39.36 14.01 -27.20
N ASN A 234 -40.17 13.50 -28.12
CA ASN A 234 -40.10 13.80 -29.54
C ASN A 234 -41.09 14.92 -29.92
N SER A 235 -40.80 15.66 -30.99
CA SER A 235 -41.69 16.72 -31.49
C SER A 235 -43.04 16.22 -32.01
N ASP A 236 -43.16 14.94 -32.34
CA ASP A 236 -44.44 14.28 -32.70
C ASP A 236 -45.27 13.86 -31.48
N GLY A 237 -44.82 14.23 -30.28
CA GLY A 237 -45.50 14.02 -29.01
C GLY A 237 -45.33 12.61 -28.40
N THR A 238 -44.45 11.79 -28.99
CA THR A 238 -44.06 10.48 -28.45
C THR A 238 -42.75 10.54 -27.65
N TYR A 239 -42.37 9.42 -27.03
CA TYR A 239 -41.06 9.24 -26.40
C TYR A 239 -40.28 8.15 -27.11
N THR A 240 -38.98 8.37 -27.21
CA THR A 240 -38.01 7.30 -27.42
C THR A 240 -37.46 6.88 -26.07
N ILE A 241 -37.53 5.57 -25.77
CA ILE A 241 -37.10 4.99 -24.50
C ILE A 241 -35.83 4.18 -24.76
N THR A 242 -34.70 4.65 -24.27
CA THR A 242 -33.36 4.08 -24.53
C THR A 242 -32.86 3.32 -23.32
N ALA A 243 -32.51 2.03 -23.48
CA ALA A 243 -31.83 1.26 -22.44
C ALA A 243 -30.42 1.81 -22.22
N LEU A 244 -30.11 2.19 -20.98
CA LEU A 244 -28.89 2.96 -20.69
C LEU A 244 -27.63 2.14 -20.99
N HIS A 245 -27.55 0.87 -20.60
CA HIS A 245 -26.34 0.05 -20.80
C HIS A 245 -25.98 -0.21 -22.27
N SER A 246 -26.95 -0.32 -23.16
CA SER A 246 -26.75 -0.74 -24.57
C SER A 246 -26.90 0.42 -25.56
N SER A 247 -27.48 1.54 -25.13
CA SER A 247 -27.88 2.66 -25.99
C SER A 247 -28.89 2.28 -27.11
N LYS A 248 -29.51 1.09 -27.01
CA LYS A 248 -30.60 0.64 -27.88
C LYS A 248 -31.96 1.10 -27.34
N VAL A 249 -32.98 1.10 -28.18
CA VAL A 249 -34.31 1.63 -27.83
C VAL A 249 -35.33 0.50 -27.68
N LEU A 250 -36.35 0.71 -26.84
CA LEU A 250 -37.51 -0.18 -26.74
C LEU A 250 -38.25 -0.22 -28.07
N ASP A 251 -38.55 -1.42 -28.53
CA ASP A 251 -39.03 -1.73 -29.87
C ASP A 251 -40.12 -2.82 -29.79
N VAL A 252 -41.25 -2.60 -30.46
CA VAL A 252 -42.27 -3.65 -30.65
C VAL A 252 -41.77 -4.61 -31.72
N LYS A 253 -41.52 -5.87 -31.35
CA LYS A 253 -40.95 -6.88 -32.24
C LYS A 253 -41.73 -6.98 -33.55
N ASP A 254 -41.00 -6.91 -34.66
CA ASP A 254 -41.50 -6.96 -36.04
C ASP A 254 -42.60 -5.92 -36.37
N ALA A 255 -42.73 -4.87 -35.55
CA ALA A 255 -43.83 -3.89 -35.60
C ALA A 255 -45.24 -4.52 -35.60
N SER A 256 -45.37 -5.74 -35.05
CA SER A 256 -46.60 -6.54 -35.10
C SER A 256 -47.79 -5.83 -34.43
N LYS A 257 -48.97 -5.95 -35.04
CA LYS A 257 -50.23 -5.37 -34.54
C LYS A 257 -50.98 -6.28 -33.55
N ARG A 258 -50.50 -7.50 -33.35
CA ARG A 258 -51.17 -8.54 -32.58
C ARG A 258 -50.94 -8.38 -31.08
N ASN A 259 -51.93 -8.81 -30.29
CA ASN A 259 -51.76 -9.02 -28.85
C ASN A 259 -50.60 -9.98 -28.58
N LEU A 260 -50.01 -9.87 -27.38
CA LEU A 260 -48.91 -10.72 -26.88
C LEU A 260 -47.58 -10.54 -27.63
N THR A 261 -47.47 -9.53 -28.51
CA THR A 261 -46.22 -9.23 -29.21
C THR A 261 -45.17 -8.78 -28.21
N LYS A 262 -44.00 -9.46 -28.18
CA LYS A 262 -42.89 -9.14 -27.26
C LYS A 262 -42.29 -7.77 -27.53
N VAL A 263 -41.84 -7.11 -26.46
CA VAL A 263 -41.08 -5.87 -26.55
C VAL A 263 -39.60 -6.19 -26.35
N GLN A 264 -38.77 -5.70 -27.27
CA GLN A 264 -37.34 -5.97 -27.33
C GLN A 264 -36.55 -4.66 -27.28
N GLN A 265 -35.25 -4.73 -27.05
CA GLN A 265 -34.36 -3.64 -27.42
C GLN A 265 -33.90 -3.82 -28.87
N TYR A 266 -33.80 -2.72 -29.62
CA TYR A 266 -33.29 -2.75 -30.99
C TYR A 266 -32.47 -1.50 -31.30
N THR A 267 -31.57 -1.58 -32.28
CA THR A 267 -30.85 -0.40 -32.79
C THR A 267 -31.86 0.65 -33.26
N SER A 268 -31.65 1.91 -32.88
CA SER A 268 -32.58 2.97 -33.27
C SER A 268 -32.68 3.08 -34.79
N ASN A 269 -33.90 2.97 -35.34
CA ASN A 269 -34.21 3.04 -36.76
C ASN A 269 -35.32 4.06 -37.08
N GLY A 270 -35.89 4.72 -36.06
CA GLY A 270 -36.84 5.83 -36.20
C GLY A 270 -38.28 5.43 -36.56
N THR A 271 -38.57 4.13 -36.67
CA THR A 271 -39.91 3.62 -36.99
C THR A 271 -40.90 3.84 -35.84
N ASP A 272 -42.20 3.80 -36.13
CA ASP A 272 -43.25 3.94 -35.10
C ASP A 272 -43.25 2.77 -34.09
N ALA A 273 -42.55 1.65 -34.37
CA ALA A 273 -42.36 0.55 -33.42
C ALA A 273 -41.47 0.93 -32.23
N GLN A 274 -40.70 2.03 -32.35
CA GLN A 274 -39.77 2.53 -31.33
C GLN A 274 -40.28 3.80 -30.62
N LYS A 275 -41.55 4.15 -30.85
CA LYS A 275 -42.17 5.37 -30.35
C LYS A 275 -43.33 5.04 -29.42
N TRP A 276 -43.32 5.69 -28.26
CA TRP A 276 -44.21 5.36 -27.15
C TRP A 276 -44.96 6.59 -26.66
N VAL A 277 -46.27 6.47 -26.43
CA VAL A 277 -47.09 7.50 -25.80
C VAL A 277 -47.24 7.16 -24.33
N ILE A 278 -46.84 8.09 -23.45
CA ILE A 278 -46.89 7.92 -21.99
C ILE A 278 -48.14 8.61 -21.46
N ILE A 279 -49.05 7.85 -20.86
CA ILE A 279 -50.35 8.32 -20.37
C ILE A 279 -50.35 8.27 -18.85
N LYS A 280 -50.61 9.41 -18.19
CA LYS A 280 -50.77 9.48 -16.74
C LYS A 280 -52.19 9.04 -16.34
N ASN A 281 -52.29 8.08 -15.43
CA ASN A 281 -53.55 7.56 -14.91
C ASN A 281 -53.98 8.34 -13.64
N ASN A 282 -55.27 8.24 -13.27
CA ASN A 282 -55.83 8.92 -12.09
C ASN A 282 -55.27 8.41 -10.75
N ASP A 283 -54.70 7.20 -10.73
CA ASP A 283 -54.11 6.56 -9.54
C ASP A 283 -52.60 6.82 -9.40
N ASN A 284 -52.09 7.86 -10.05
CA ASN A 284 -50.66 8.23 -10.13
C ASN A 284 -49.75 7.18 -10.77
N THR A 285 -50.30 6.16 -11.43
CA THR A 285 -49.53 5.28 -12.33
C THR A 285 -49.52 5.83 -13.75
N TYR A 286 -48.78 5.17 -14.63
CA TYR A 286 -48.68 5.49 -16.04
C TYR A 286 -48.93 4.24 -16.88
N SER A 287 -49.51 4.44 -18.06
CA SER A 287 -49.65 3.42 -19.09
C SER A 287 -48.82 3.82 -20.31
N ILE A 288 -48.11 2.85 -20.89
CA ILE A 288 -47.17 3.07 -21.99
C ILE A 288 -47.79 2.45 -23.24
N MET A 289 -48.19 3.27 -24.21
CA MET A 289 -48.86 2.82 -25.43
C MET A 289 -47.90 2.87 -26.61
N SER A 290 -47.82 1.80 -27.39
CA SER A 290 -47.05 1.79 -28.63
C SER A 290 -47.74 2.64 -29.69
N LYS A 291 -46.98 3.53 -30.35
CA LYS A 291 -47.46 4.29 -31.49
C LYS A 291 -47.74 3.38 -32.69
N SER A 292 -47.02 2.27 -32.84
CA SER A 292 -47.16 1.40 -34.01
C SER A 292 -48.52 0.73 -34.08
N ASN A 293 -49.13 0.31 -32.97
CA ASN A 293 -50.30 -0.58 -33.00
C ASN A 293 -51.40 -0.23 -31.99
N GLY A 294 -51.23 0.85 -31.21
CA GLY A 294 -52.18 1.29 -30.18
C GLY A 294 -52.28 0.36 -28.96
N LEU A 295 -51.47 -0.70 -28.89
CA LEU A 295 -51.43 -1.64 -27.76
C LEU A 295 -50.56 -1.10 -26.63
N PHE A 296 -50.80 -1.60 -25.42
CA PHE A 296 -50.18 -1.15 -24.20
C PHE A 296 -49.09 -2.11 -23.76
N LEU A 297 -48.00 -1.55 -23.24
CA LEU A 297 -46.97 -2.29 -22.54
C LEU A 297 -47.60 -3.07 -21.39
N ASP A 298 -47.33 -4.36 -21.33
CA ASP A 298 -48.02 -5.34 -20.50
C ASP A 298 -47.01 -6.37 -19.99
N ILE A 299 -47.15 -6.76 -18.72
CA ILE A 299 -46.41 -7.90 -18.17
C ILE A 299 -47.17 -9.17 -18.50
N GLU A 300 -46.49 -10.10 -19.19
CA GLU A 300 -47.09 -11.37 -19.63
C GLU A 300 -47.82 -12.10 -18.49
N SER A 301 -49.10 -12.40 -18.75
CA SER A 301 -50.03 -13.06 -17.81
C SER A 301 -50.21 -12.33 -16.47
N GLY A 302 -49.83 -11.05 -16.37
CA GLY A 302 -49.81 -10.32 -15.09
C GLY A 302 -48.91 -10.98 -14.04
N SER A 303 -47.86 -11.68 -14.46
CA SER A 303 -47.02 -12.48 -13.58
C SER A 303 -46.20 -11.62 -12.60
N SER A 304 -46.22 -11.99 -11.32
CA SER A 304 -45.38 -11.38 -10.27
C SER A 304 -43.96 -11.98 -10.20
N LYS A 305 -43.66 -13.01 -10.99
CA LYS A 305 -42.35 -13.69 -11.00
C LYS A 305 -41.30 -12.83 -11.71
N ALA A 306 -40.06 -12.86 -11.22
CA ALA A 306 -38.93 -12.28 -11.95
C ALA A 306 -38.67 -13.08 -13.25
N GLY A 307 -38.29 -12.38 -14.32
CA GLY A 307 -38.13 -12.95 -15.65
C GLY A 307 -39.43 -13.01 -16.48
N ALA A 308 -40.53 -12.41 -16.00
CA ALA A 308 -41.75 -12.32 -16.79
C ALA A 308 -41.52 -11.38 -17.99
N ASN A 309 -41.81 -11.85 -19.21
CA ASN A 309 -41.55 -11.03 -20.41
C ASN A 309 -42.46 -9.80 -20.45
N ILE A 310 -41.93 -8.74 -21.06
CA ILE A 310 -42.68 -7.56 -21.43
C ILE A 310 -43.22 -7.75 -22.85
N GLN A 311 -44.51 -7.45 -23.02
CA GLN A 311 -45.23 -7.57 -24.28
C GLN A 311 -46.14 -6.35 -24.50
N THR A 312 -46.82 -6.33 -25.64
CA THR A 312 -47.93 -5.41 -25.90
C THR A 312 -49.26 -6.15 -25.88
N TYR A 313 -50.28 -5.54 -25.29
CA TYR A 313 -51.61 -6.13 -25.16
C TYR A 313 -52.70 -5.05 -25.20
N HIS A 314 -53.92 -5.41 -25.58
CA HIS A 314 -55.04 -4.49 -25.61
C HIS A 314 -55.28 -3.86 -24.23
N PHE A 315 -55.77 -2.62 -24.19
CA PHE A 315 -55.99 -1.94 -22.92
C PHE A 315 -57.03 -2.70 -22.08
N ASN A 316 -56.61 -3.22 -20.93
CA ASN A 316 -57.47 -3.94 -20.00
C ASN A 316 -57.50 -3.29 -18.60
N GLY A 317 -56.70 -2.24 -18.37
CA GLY A 317 -56.69 -1.45 -17.13
C GLY A 317 -56.15 -2.19 -15.91
N THR A 318 -55.62 -3.41 -16.08
CA THR A 318 -55.06 -4.21 -14.99
C THR A 318 -53.73 -3.66 -14.51
N ASN A 319 -53.25 -4.14 -13.36
CA ASN A 319 -51.93 -3.78 -12.84
C ASN A 319 -50.76 -4.21 -13.77
N ALA A 320 -50.99 -5.14 -14.70
CA ALA A 320 -50.01 -5.56 -15.70
C ALA A 320 -49.63 -4.44 -16.68
N GLN A 321 -50.50 -3.43 -16.84
CA GLN A 321 -50.35 -2.30 -17.79
C GLN A 321 -50.13 -0.95 -17.10
N LYS A 322 -49.80 -0.98 -15.81
CA LYS A 322 -49.61 0.20 -14.97
C LYS A 322 -48.19 0.21 -14.43
N PHE A 323 -47.51 1.33 -14.60
CA PHE A 323 -46.13 1.53 -14.22
C PHE A 323 -45.96 2.80 -13.40
N THR A 324 -44.94 2.85 -12.54
CA THR A 324 -44.49 4.09 -11.89
C THR A 324 -43.06 4.37 -12.30
N PHE A 325 -42.76 5.64 -12.58
CA PHE A 325 -41.41 6.08 -12.94
C PHE A 325 -40.72 6.65 -11.71
N GLU A 326 -39.56 6.11 -11.38
CA GLU A 326 -38.66 6.70 -10.41
C GLU A 326 -37.54 7.39 -11.20
N LEU A 327 -37.44 8.72 -11.05
CA LEU A 327 -36.33 9.47 -11.64
C LEU A 327 -35.03 9.00 -10.98
N CYS A 328 -34.12 8.46 -11.77
CA CYS A 328 -32.75 8.24 -11.35
C CYS A 328 -32.12 9.62 -11.23
N ASN A 329 -32.11 10.18 -10.02
CA ASN A 329 -31.47 11.46 -9.75
C ASN A 329 -30.05 11.43 -10.35
N GLU A 330 -29.70 12.47 -11.10
CA GLU A 330 -28.32 12.71 -11.55
C GLU A 330 -27.40 12.42 -10.37
N GLU A 331 -26.37 11.58 -10.57
CA GLU A 331 -25.39 11.28 -9.53
C GLU A 331 -24.83 12.63 -9.07
N LYS A 332 -25.24 13.14 -7.90
CA LYS A 332 -24.75 14.42 -7.40
C LYS A 332 -23.43 14.16 -6.70
N GLY A 333 -22.36 14.77 -7.19
CA GLY A 333 -21.06 14.69 -6.54
C GLY A 333 -21.06 15.34 -5.16
N THR A 334 -20.06 15.01 -4.36
CA THR A 334 -19.69 15.76 -3.16
C THR A 334 -18.32 16.41 -3.39
N LYS A 335 -17.95 17.39 -2.56
CA LYS A 335 -16.57 17.89 -2.56
C LYS A 335 -15.65 16.81 -1.95
N SER A 336 -15.20 15.91 -2.81
CA SER A 336 -14.36 14.75 -2.54
C SER A 336 -12.84 15.00 -2.53
N THR A 337 -12.37 16.15 -3.01
CA THR A 337 -10.96 16.55 -3.03
C THR A 337 -10.80 18.06 -3.02
N ASP A 338 -9.63 18.54 -2.61
CA ASP A 338 -9.32 19.96 -2.53
C ASP A 338 -9.01 20.57 -3.90
N ASP A 339 -9.22 21.87 -4.01
CA ASP A 339 -8.72 22.64 -5.13
C ASP A 339 -7.20 22.61 -5.13
N GLY A 340 -6.59 22.46 -6.30
CA GLY A 340 -5.13 22.39 -6.40
C GLY A 340 -4.62 21.89 -7.73
N LEU A 341 -3.30 21.71 -7.79
CA LEU A 341 -2.60 21.18 -8.94
C LEU A 341 -2.35 19.69 -8.75
N TYR A 342 -2.84 18.88 -9.69
CA TYR A 342 -2.79 17.42 -9.62
C TYR A 342 -2.08 16.81 -10.82
N ARG A 343 -1.46 15.66 -10.60
CA ARG A 343 -1.19 14.70 -11.68
C ARG A 343 -2.22 13.58 -11.64
N ILE A 344 -2.65 13.14 -12.82
CA ILE A 344 -3.70 12.13 -12.96
C ILE A 344 -3.16 10.95 -13.78
N TYR A 345 -3.22 9.75 -13.20
CA TYR A 345 -2.78 8.50 -13.82
C TYR A 345 -3.93 7.50 -13.83
N ASN A 346 -4.04 6.66 -14.86
CA ASN A 346 -4.98 5.53 -14.83
C ASN A 346 -4.36 4.34 -14.09
N LEU A 347 -5.15 3.59 -13.32
CA LEU A 347 -4.65 2.45 -12.55
C LEU A 347 -4.06 1.32 -13.42
N THR A 348 -4.56 1.10 -14.65
CA THR A 348 -4.01 0.05 -15.54
C THR A 348 -2.74 0.47 -16.26
N ASN A 349 -2.38 1.77 -16.23
CA ASN A 349 -1.19 2.29 -16.86
C ASN A 349 -0.60 3.47 -16.08
N THR A 350 0.02 3.16 -14.95
CA THR A 350 0.67 4.15 -14.08
C THR A 350 1.91 4.80 -14.68
N ASN A 351 2.41 4.28 -15.81
CA ASN A 351 3.60 4.77 -16.51
C ASN A 351 3.30 5.82 -17.60
N LYS A 352 2.05 5.94 -18.04
CA LYS A 352 1.62 6.99 -18.96
C LYS A 352 0.58 7.84 -18.25
N LEU A 353 0.93 9.09 -18.00
CA LEU A 353 -0.08 10.09 -17.71
C LEU A 353 -1.09 10.10 -18.87
N VAL A 354 -2.36 10.40 -18.57
CA VAL A 354 -3.35 10.69 -19.61
C VAL A 354 -2.76 11.68 -20.62
N GLU A 355 -1.92 12.62 -20.15
CA GLU A 355 -0.97 13.45 -20.89
C GLU A 355 0.17 13.90 -19.96
N ASN A 356 1.39 14.20 -20.44
CA ASN A 356 2.54 14.71 -19.65
C ASN A 356 2.32 16.11 -19.00
N ASP A 357 1.16 16.32 -18.38
CA ASP A 357 0.63 17.58 -17.91
C ASP A 357 0.29 17.51 -16.42
N LYS A 358 0.00 18.69 -15.86
CA LYS A 358 -0.62 18.86 -14.55
C LYS A 358 -2.02 19.42 -14.76
N PHE A 359 -2.95 19.09 -13.90
CA PHE A 359 -4.34 19.53 -13.99
C PHE A 359 -4.70 20.37 -12.78
N GLU A 360 -5.16 21.58 -13.02
CA GLU A 360 -5.84 22.38 -12.00
C GLU A 360 -7.24 21.78 -11.81
N ILE A 361 -7.48 21.21 -10.63
CA ILE A 361 -8.76 20.68 -10.21
C ILE A 361 -9.43 21.77 -9.39
N LYS A 362 -10.62 22.19 -9.83
CA LYS A 362 -11.36 23.26 -9.19
C LYS A 362 -12.81 22.84 -8.96
N TYR A 363 -13.22 22.82 -7.71
CA TYR A 363 -14.60 22.64 -7.32
C TYR A 363 -15.42 23.84 -7.81
N VAL A 364 -16.60 23.59 -8.39
CA VAL A 364 -17.50 24.65 -8.84
C VAL A 364 -18.72 24.78 -7.93
N SER A 365 -19.76 23.98 -8.14
CA SER A 365 -20.96 23.92 -7.31
C SER A 365 -21.67 22.59 -7.53
N ASN A 366 -22.58 22.23 -6.63
CA ASN A 366 -23.44 21.03 -6.75
C ASN A 366 -22.66 19.71 -6.96
N GLY A 367 -21.43 19.61 -6.46
CA GLY A 367 -20.63 18.39 -6.56
C GLY A 367 -19.76 18.26 -7.80
N TYR A 368 -19.77 19.26 -8.68
CA TYR A 368 -19.00 19.24 -9.91
C TYR A 368 -17.66 19.94 -9.77
N TYR A 369 -16.72 19.51 -10.61
CA TYR A 369 -15.38 20.04 -10.77
C TYR A 369 -15.12 20.41 -12.23
N LYS A 370 -14.20 21.33 -12.41
CA LYS A 370 -13.49 21.53 -13.68
C LYS A 370 -12.10 20.94 -13.58
N ILE A 371 -11.66 20.32 -14.67
CA ILE A 371 -10.32 19.73 -14.82
C ILE A 371 -9.63 20.51 -15.93
N LYS A 372 -8.69 21.38 -15.56
CA LYS A 372 -8.01 22.29 -16.49
C LYS A 372 -6.56 21.89 -16.69
N SER A 373 -6.18 21.61 -17.93
CA SER A 373 -4.80 21.34 -18.33
C SER A 373 -3.92 22.57 -18.07
N LYS A 374 -2.84 22.39 -17.31
CA LYS A 374 -1.92 23.49 -16.97
C LYS A 374 -1.07 23.92 -18.16
N SER A 375 -0.64 22.97 -18.99
CA SER A 375 0.17 23.24 -20.18
C SER A 375 -0.61 24.00 -21.26
N THR A 376 -1.89 23.71 -21.46
CA THR A 376 -2.70 24.31 -22.53
C THR A 376 -3.64 25.42 -22.06
N GLY A 377 -3.93 25.48 -20.75
CA GLY A 377 -4.94 26.38 -20.19
C GLY A 377 -6.39 25.98 -20.49
N LYS A 378 -6.63 24.86 -21.17
CA LYS A 378 -7.95 24.39 -21.62
C LYS A 378 -8.57 23.38 -20.65
N VAL A 379 -9.90 23.30 -20.62
CA VAL A 379 -10.65 22.36 -19.77
C VAL A 379 -10.99 21.07 -20.52
N LEU A 380 -10.97 19.94 -19.80
CA LEU A 380 -11.46 18.66 -20.33
C LEU A 380 -12.95 18.78 -20.63
N THR A 381 -13.31 18.51 -21.88
CA THR A 381 -14.64 18.72 -22.44
C THR A 381 -15.11 17.46 -23.17
N VAL A 382 -16.32 17.01 -22.88
CA VAL A 382 -16.97 15.94 -23.66
C VAL A 382 -17.37 16.49 -25.04
N GLU A 383 -17.09 15.74 -26.11
CA GLU A 383 -17.30 16.20 -27.50
C GLU A 383 -18.74 16.65 -27.84
N ASN A 384 -19.77 16.12 -27.16
CA ASN A 384 -21.18 16.34 -27.46
C ASN A 384 -22.01 16.49 -26.16
N ASN A 385 -23.08 17.29 -26.19
CA ASN A 385 -24.00 17.50 -25.05
C ASN A 385 -24.85 16.27 -24.72
N ASP A 386 -25.07 15.37 -25.68
CA ASP A 386 -25.70 14.05 -25.47
C ASP A 386 -24.70 12.94 -25.83
N PRO A 387 -23.70 12.69 -24.97
CA PRO A 387 -22.63 11.77 -25.30
C PRO A 387 -23.12 10.32 -25.33
N LYS A 388 -22.47 9.50 -26.14
CA LYS A 388 -22.69 8.04 -26.21
C LYS A 388 -21.45 7.31 -25.71
N ALA A 389 -21.58 6.03 -25.38
CA ALA A 389 -20.43 5.21 -25.05
C ALA A 389 -19.41 5.20 -26.20
N GLY A 390 -18.18 5.64 -25.94
CA GLY A 390 -17.12 5.88 -26.92
C GLY A 390 -16.91 7.35 -27.28
N SER A 391 -17.72 8.27 -26.77
CA SER A 391 -17.51 9.71 -26.99
C SER A 391 -16.15 10.17 -26.49
N LYS A 392 -15.48 10.98 -27.30
CA LYS A 392 -14.12 11.46 -27.03
C LYS A 392 -14.09 12.60 -26.02
N ILE A 393 -12.95 12.75 -25.36
CA ILE A 393 -12.65 13.90 -24.52
C ILE A 393 -11.72 14.84 -25.27
N LEU A 394 -12.13 16.11 -25.35
CA LEU A 394 -11.44 17.20 -26.02
C LEU A 394 -10.88 18.17 -24.98
N LYS A 395 -9.98 19.05 -25.44
CA LYS A 395 -9.53 20.23 -24.70
C LYS A 395 -10.07 21.48 -25.37
N GLN A 396 -10.91 22.22 -24.65
CA GLN A 396 -11.53 23.44 -25.17
C GLN A 396 -11.41 24.58 -24.17
N ASP A 397 -11.64 25.79 -24.65
CA ASP A 397 -11.72 26.97 -23.78
C ASP A 397 -12.87 26.80 -22.78
N ASP A 398 -12.67 27.29 -21.57
CA ASP A 398 -13.68 27.21 -20.53
C ASP A 398 -14.86 28.13 -20.86
N LYS A 399 -16.01 27.52 -21.16
CA LYS A 399 -17.28 28.19 -21.47
C LYS A 399 -18.36 27.86 -20.44
N ASP A 400 -17.96 27.27 -19.32
CA ASP A 400 -18.83 26.78 -18.24
C ASP A 400 -19.95 25.81 -18.70
N LEU A 401 -19.70 25.04 -19.75
CA LEU A 401 -20.68 24.10 -20.29
C LEU A 401 -20.83 22.86 -19.39
N ASP A 402 -21.98 22.20 -19.47
CA ASP A 402 -22.20 20.94 -18.74
C ASP A 402 -21.26 19.82 -19.22
N THR A 403 -20.85 19.84 -20.48
CA THR A 403 -19.81 18.95 -21.04
C THR A 403 -18.42 19.18 -20.43
N GLN A 404 -18.23 20.25 -19.65
CA GLN A 404 -16.97 20.61 -18.99
C GLN A 404 -17.00 20.37 -17.47
N LYS A 405 -18.10 19.78 -16.97
CA LYS A 405 -18.35 19.57 -15.54
C LYS A 405 -18.28 18.08 -15.22
N TRP A 406 -17.51 17.76 -14.18
CA TRP A 406 -17.14 16.39 -13.82
C TRP A 406 -17.42 16.12 -12.35
N ILE A 407 -17.91 14.93 -12.02
CA ILE A 407 -17.95 14.44 -10.64
C ILE A 407 -16.68 13.62 -10.41
N LEU A 408 -16.03 13.85 -9.27
CA LEU A 408 -14.90 13.06 -8.81
C LEU A 408 -15.37 12.13 -7.70
N LYS A 409 -15.70 10.88 -8.03
CA LYS A 409 -16.20 9.89 -7.07
C LYS A 409 -15.02 9.11 -6.49
N LYS A 410 -14.72 9.33 -5.20
CA LYS A 410 -13.59 8.66 -4.52
C LYS A 410 -13.87 7.16 -4.39
N SER A 411 -12.97 6.32 -4.90
CA SER A 411 -13.05 4.86 -4.79
C SER A 411 -12.03 4.27 -3.80
N ALA A 412 -10.90 4.94 -3.61
CA ALA A 412 -9.91 4.65 -2.56
C ALA A 412 -9.14 5.94 -2.19
N GLU A 413 -8.19 5.86 -1.25
CA GLU A 413 -7.31 7.02 -0.97
C GLU A 413 -6.57 7.42 -2.25
N SER A 414 -6.69 8.70 -2.64
CA SER A 414 -6.17 9.26 -3.88
C SER A 414 -6.67 8.63 -5.20
N VAL A 415 -7.65 7.72 -5.19
CA VAL A 415 -8.18 7.08 -6.41
C VAL A 415 -9.63 7.50 -6.63
N PHE A 416 -9.93 7.94 -7.85
CA PHE A 416 -11.23 8.50 -8.22
C PHE A 416 -11.73 7.91 -9.54
N CYS A 417 -13.04 7.73 -9.63
CA CYS A 417 -13.76 7.67 -10.90
C CYS A 417 -14.13 9.09 -11.33
N ILE A 418 -13.96 9.42 -12.61
CA ILE A 418 -14.30 10.72 -13.17
C ILE A 418 -15.58 10.57 -14.00
N ILE A 419 -16.66 11.22 -13.61
CA ILE A 419 -17.99 11.00 -14.17
C ILE A 419 -18.47 12.28 -14.85
N SER A 420 -18.88 12.18 -16.10
CA SER A 420 -19.41 13.30 -16.89
C SER A 420 -20.77 13.74 -16.35
N LYS A 421 -20.97 15.06 -16.22
CA LYS A 421 -22.31 15.61 -15.95
C LYS A 421 -23.29 15.26 -17.07
N CYS A 422 -22.84 15.22 -18.32
CA CYS A 422 -23.65 14.79 -19.45
C CYS A 422 -23.71 13.25 -19.51
N GLY A 423 -24.89 12.67 -19.24
CA GLY A 423 -25.17 11.24 -19.40
C GLY A 423 -24.68 10.32 -18.29
N GLY A 424 -24.01 10.84 -17.24
CA GLY A 424 -23.56 10.04 -16.09
C GLY A 424 -22.52 8.96 -16.43
N MET A 425 -21.82 9.09 -17.57
CA MET A 425 -20.82 8.13 -18.02
C MET A 425 -19.45 8.40 -17.39
N TYR A 426 -18.68 7.33 -17.24
CA TYR A 426 -17.38 7.30 -16.61
C TYR A 426 -16.29 7.53 -17.66
N LEU A 427 -15.27 8.29 -17.29
CA LEU A 427 -14.04 8.36 -18.05
C LEU A 427 -13.35 6.98 -18.00
N GLU A 428 -12.94 6.49 -19.15
CA GLU A 428 -12.26 5.21 -19.30
C GLU A 428 -11.00 5.37 -20.14
N TYR A 429 -9.92 4.70 -19.75
CA TYR A 429 -8.72 4.53 -20.55
C TYR A 429 -8.74 3.18 -21.28
N ASN A 430 -8.73 3.19 -22.61
CA ASN A 430 -8.83 1.97 -23.44
C ASN A 430 -7.46 1.49 -23.99
N ASN A 431 -6.38 1.69 -23.24
CA ASN A 431 -4.98 1.43 -23.64
C ASN A 431 -4.40 2.37 -24.71
N SER A 432 -5.22 3.11 -25.45
CA SER A 432 -4.76 4.03 -26.52
C SER A 432 -5.27 5.46 -26.38
N SER A 433 -6.43 5.66 -25.74
CA SER A 433 -7.10 6.95 -25.63
C SER A 433 -8.02 6.99 -24.40
N ILE A 434 -8.50 8.18 -24.06
CA ILE A 434 -9.57 8.39 -23.08
C ILE A 434 -10.91 8.58 -23.80
N GLN A 435 -11.96 7.98 -23.25
CA GLN A 435 -13.32 8.01 -23.78
C GLN A 435 -14.34 7.95 -22.65
N LEU A 436 -15.61 8.24 -22.94
CA LEU A 436 -16.70 7.94 -22.02
C LEU A 436 -17.23 6.52 -22.21
N LYS A 437 -17.47 5.80 -21.12
CA LYS A 437 -18.16 4.49 -21.10
C LYS A 437 -19.10 4.40 -19.91
N TYR A 438 -20.01 3.43 -19.96
CA TYR A 438 -20.81 3.07 -18.79
C TYR A 438 -19.92 2.44 -17.73
N GLU A 439 -20.34 2.57 -16.47
CA GLU A 439 -19.65 1.99 -15.31
C GLU A 439 -19.40 0.50 -15.53
N ASN A 440 -18.16 0.06 -15.32
CA ASN A 440 -17.76 -1.33 -15.51
C ASN A 440 -17.02 -1.92 -14.29
N ASP A 441 -16.81 -1.14 -13.23
CA ASP A 441 -16.08 -1.50 -12.01
C ASP A 441 -14.63 -2.00 -12.20
N PHE A 442 -14.02 -1.76 -13.36
CA PHE A 442 -12.63 -2.14 -13.65
C PHE A 442 -11.67 -0.95 -13.45
N ASP A 443 -10.38 -1.28 -13.25
CA ASP A 443 -9.32 -0.30 -12.99
C ASP A 443 -9.09 0.66 -14.16
N ASN A 444 -9.54 0.32 -15.37
CA ASN A 444 -9.46 1.20 -16.52
C ASN A 444 -10.37 2.45 -16.40
N GLN A 445 -11.30 2.47 -15.44
CA GLN A 445 -12.13 3.64 -15.09
C GLN A 445 -11.69 4.33 -13.78
N ARG A 446 -10.58 3.88 -13.17
CA ARG A 446 -10.05 4.41 -11.91
C ARG A 446 -8.76 5.18 -12.14
N PHE A 447 -8.69 6.37 -11.55
CA PHE A 447 -7.59 7.30 -11.75
C PHE A 447 -6.97 7.73 -10.42
N ILE A 448 -5.65 7.63 -10.32
CA ILE A 448 -4.85 8.15 -9.21
C ILE A 448 -4.70 9.66 -9.37
N PHE A 449 -5.03 10.41 -8.33
CA PHE A 449 -4.87 11.85 -8.21
C PHE A 449 -3.77 12.17 -7.21
N ILE A 450 -2.66 12.73 -7.68
CA ILE A 450 -1.53 13.14 -6.82
C ILE A 450 -1.59 14.66 -6.68
N ASN A 451 -1.89 15.15 -5.48
CA ASN A 451 -1.94 16.58 -5.18
C ASN A 451 -0.53 17.14 -4.95
N GLU A 452 -0.06 18.01 -5.83
CA GLU A 452 1.24 18.68 -5.72
C GLU A 452 1.20 20.03 -4.98
N THR A 453 0.00 20.58 -4.76
CA THR A 453 -0.22 21.82 -3.97
C THR A 453 -1.24 21.60 -2.84
N PRO A 454 -0.97 20.65 -1.93
CA PRO A 454 -1.87 20.33 -0.83
C PRO A 454 -1.96 21.52 0.14
N THR A 455 -3.16 21.78 0.65
CA THR A 455 -3.44 22.88 1.58
C THR A 455 -4.06 22.41 2.90
N GLU A 456 -4.68 21.22 2.92
CA GLU A 456 -5.35 20.67 4.10
C GLU A 456 -4.51 19.64 4.87
N ASN A 457 -4.80 19.49 6.17
CA ASN A 457 -4.18 18.52 7.08
C ASN A 457 -2.65 18.63 7.22
N ILE A 458 -2.08 19.79 6.88
CA ILE A 458 -0.67 20.08 7.09
C ILE A 458 -0.44 20.38 8.57
N LYS A 459 0.48 19.65 9.20
CA LYS A 459 0.81 19.81 10.62
C LYS A 459 2.25 20.23 10.79
N GLN A 460 2.46 21.23 11.65
CA GLN A 460 3.80 21.68 11.98
C GLN A 460 4.33 20.90 13.18
N VAL A 461 5.63 20.61 13.14
CA VAL A 461 6.39 20.02 14.26
C VAL A 461 7.51 20.97 14.62
N THR A 462 7.95 20.91 15.87
CA THR A 462 9.08 21.72 16.33
C THR A 462 10.37 21.26 15.67
N ASP A 463 11.26 22.18 15.35
CA ASP A 463 12.61 21.82 14.92
C ASP A 463 13.31 21.01 16.00
N GLY A 464 14.07 19.99 15.60
CA GLY A 464 14.76 19.12 16.54
C GLY A 464 15.20 17.80 15.94
N ILE A 465 15.59 16.89 16.81
CA ILE A 465 16.08 15.56 16.43
C ILE A 465 15.03 14.52 16.71
N TYR A 466 14.79 13.67 15.72
CA TYR A 466 13.73 12.69 15.72
C TYR A 466 14.25 11.33 15.29
N GLN A 467 13.67 10.32 15.89
CA GLN A 467 13.57 9.01 15.32
C GLN A 467 12.28 8.94 14.51
N ILE A 468 12.37 8.51 13.25
CA ILE A 468 11.23 8.38 12.35
C ILE A 468 10.79 6.92 12.37
N THR A 469 9.72 6.62 13.11
CA THR A 469 9.29 5.26 13.45
C THR A 469 8.10 4.83 12.60
N THR A 470 8.11 3.61 12.07
CA THR A 470 6.97 3.01 11.34
C THR A 470 5.90 2.49 12.30
N THR A 471 4.77 2.02 11.77
CA THR A 471 3.74 1.34 12.59
C THR A 471 4.19 0.01 13.20
N SER A 472 5.30 -0.57 12.74
CA SER A 472 5.88 -1.83 13.26
C SER A 472 6.97 -1.62 14.30
N ASN A 473 7.19 -0.37 14.74
CA ASN A 473 8.28 0.05 15.64
C ASN A 473 9.70 -0.06 15.05
N LYS A 474 9.82 -0.36 13.75
CA LYS A 474 11.08 -0.15 13.01
C LYS A 474 11.28 1.34 12.73
N VAL A 475 12.50 1.70 12.37
CA VAL A 475 12.91 3.10 12.22
C VAL A 475 13.57 3.32 10.86
N LEU A 476 13.42 4.53 10.34
CA LEU A 476 14.16 4.97 9.16
C LEU A 476 15.67 4.89 9.45
N ASP A 477 16.45 4.44 8.47
CA ASP A 477 17.86 4.08 8.62
C ASP A 477 18.63 4.39 7.32
N ILE A 478 19.82 4.98 7.44
CA ILE A 478 20.75 5.05 6.31
C ILE A 478 21.51 3.73 6.22
N SER A 479 21.35 3.03 5.10
CA SER A 479 21.87 1.67 4.93
C SER A 479 23.37 1.58 5.21
N GLY A 480 23.74 0.66 6.11
CA GLY A 480 25.13 0.43 6.53
C GLY A 480 25.78 1.60 7.29
N GLY A 481 25.01 2.63 7.68
CA GLY A 481 25.55 3.85 8.27
C GLY A 481 26.44 4.65 7.31
N ALA A 482 26.27 4.46 6.00
CA ALA A 482 27.12 5.06 4.98
C ALA A 482 27.09 6.60 5.02
N TYR A 483 28.21 7.22 4.66
CA TYR A 483 28.36 8.68 4.64
C TYR A 483 28.24 9.30 3.25
N GLY A 484 28.37 8.52 2.18
CA GLY A 484 28.38 9.01 0.81
C GLY A 484 27.01 9.48 0.33
N ASP A 485 27.01 10.32 -0.71
CA ASP A 485 25.80 10.61 -1.48
C ASP A 485 25.22 9.32 -2.07
N SER A 486 23.92 9.33 -2.33
CA SER A 486 23.17 8.19 -2.88
C SER A 486 23.12 6.94 -2.00
N ALA A 487 23.57 7.02 -0.74
CA ALA A 487 23.33 5.93 0.20
C ALA A 487 21.82 5.77 0.44
N ASN A 488 21.38 4.52 0.45
CA ASN A 488 19.96 4.18 0.47
C ASN A 488 19.31 4.48 1.82
N VAL A 489 18.06 4.95 1.79
CA VAL A 489 17.20 5.04 2.98
C VAL A 489 16.31 3.80 3.06
N GLN A 490 16.38 3.10 4.19
CA GLN A 490 15.64 1.87 4.44
C GLN A 490 14.95 1.93 5.80
N ILE A 491 14.27 0.85 6.19
CA ILE A 491 13.87 0.62 7.59
C ILE A 491 14.72 -0.46 8.25
N TRP A 492 14.97 -0.30 9.54
CA TRP A 492 15.73 -1.24 10.34
C TRP A 492 15.19 -1.34 11.77
N ASN A 493 15.69 -2.29 12.54
CA ASN A 493 15.47 -2.33 13.99
C ASN A 493 16.05 -1.06 14.65
N ASN A 494 15.44 -0.63 15.74
CA ASN A 494 15.94 0.50 16.51
C ASN A 494 17.16 0.09 17.34
N ASP A 495 18.35 0.26 16.77
CA ASP A 495 19.62 -0.10 17.37
C ASP A 495 20.26 1.08 18.14
N LYS A 496 19.55 2.21 18.23
CA LYS A 496 19.97 3.46 18.91
C LYS A 496 21.28 4.05 18.36
N VAL A 497 21.53 3.84 17.07
CA VAL A 497 22.73 4.28 16.34
C VAL A 497 22.49 5.60 15.59
N GLN A 498 23.56 6.31 15.22
CA GLN A 498 23.47 7.67 14.68
C GLN A 498 22.77 7.75 13.31
N GLN A 499 22.87 6.72 12.48
CA GLN A 499 22.21 6.67 11.17
C GLN A 499 20.69 6.49 11.22
N GLN A 500 20.12 6.34 12.43
CA GLN A 500 18.69 6.22 12.70
C GLN A 500 18.10 7.48 13.35
N LYS A 501 18.92 8.53 13.46
CA LYS A 501 18.53 9.83 14.00
C LYS A 501 18.49 10.84 12.85
N PHE A 502 17.46 11.68 12.85
CA PHE A 502 17.25 12.67 11.80
C PHE A 502 16.94 14.04 12.40
N ARG A 503 17.64 15.08 11.96
CA ARG A 503 17.25 16.46 12.22
C ARG A 503 16.10 16.83 11.29
N ILE A 504 15.01 17.33 11.85
CA ILE A 504 13.90 17.92 11.10
C ILE A 504 13.96 19.42 11.33
N SER A 505 14.23 20.18 10.28
CA SER A 505 14.35 21.65 10.32
C SER A 505 13.37 22.30 9.37
N LYS A 506 12.53 23.20 9.86
CA LYS A 506 11.58 23.95 9.05
C LYS A 506 12.33 24.86 8.08
N VAL A 507 11.93 24.81 6.82
CA VAL A 507 12.39 25.76 5.80
C VAL A 507 11.68 27.09 6.05
N LYS A 508 12.48 28.12 6.34
CA LYS A 508 12.03 29.46 6.75
C LYS A 508 10.90 30.00 5.86
N ASP A 509 9.87 30.57 6.48
CA ASP A 509 8.70 31.18 5.82
C ASP A 509 7.89 30.22 4.93
N THR A 510 8.01 28.90 5.14
CA THR A 510 7.23 27.87 4.43
C THR A 510 6.64 26.82 5.37
N ASN A 511 5.84 25.90 4.83
CA ASN A 511 5.35 24.71 5.54
C ASN A 511 6.21 23.45 5.30
N TYR A 512 7.37 23.60 4.65
CA TYR A 512 8.26 22.48 4.34
C TYR A 512 9.36 22.33 5.39
N TYR A 513 9.93 21.13 5.45
CA TYR A 513 11.02 20.71 6.31
C TYR A 513 12.11 20.07 5.46
N GLN A 514 13.36 20.30 5.85
CA GLN A 514 14.47 19.45 5.47
C GLN A 514 14.63 18.36 6.54
N ILE A 515 14.81 17.12 6.11
CA ILE A 515 15.09 15.98 6.98
C ILE A 515 16.54 15.58 6.72
N THR A 516 17.40 15.65 7.72
CA THR A 516 18.85 15.45 7.60
C THR A 516 19.31 14.31 8.47
N ALA A 517 19.98 13.31 7.90
CA ALA A 517 20.56 12.20 8.63
C ALA A 517 21.74 12.67 9.50
N ILE A 518 21.74 12.31 10.78
CA ILE A 518 22.72 12.82 11.75
C ILE A 518 24.13 12.27 11.49
N ASN A 519 24.29 11.01 11.09
CA ASN A 519 25.61 10.41 10.84
C ASN A 519 26.38 11.09 9.69
N SER A 520 25.67 11.50 8.63
CA SER A 520 26.28 12.00 7.38
C SER A 520 26.11 13.50 7.15
N ALA A 521 25.21 14.16 7.91
CA ALA A 521 24.73 15.52 7.67
C ALA A 521 24.13 15.72 6.27
N LYS A 522 23.64 14.65 5.64
CA LYS A 522 23.01 14.68 4.31
C LYS A 522 21.49 14.66 4.42
N ALA A 523 20.82 15.32 3.46
CA ALA A 523 19.38 15.40 3.43
C ALA A 523 18.76 14.12 2.86
N VAL A 524 17.61 13.71 3.38
CA VAL A 524 16.72 12.72 2.77
C VAL A 524 16.20 13.32 1.47
N ASP A 525 16.45 12.62 0.36
CA ASP A 525 16.43 13.14 -1.00
C ASP A 525 15.69 12.17 -1.93
N VAL A 526 14.84 12.73 -2.79
CA VAL A 526 14.19 12.00 -3.89
C VAL A 526 15.22 11.78 -5.00
N GLN A 527 15.57 10.52 -5.25
CA GLN A 527 16.59 10.18 -6.25
C GLN A 527 16.27 10.80 -7.61
N ASP A 528 17.23 11.56 -8.14
CA ASP A 528 17.19 12.27 -9.43
C ASP A 528 15.98 13.21 -9.61
N GLY A 529 15.26 13.54 -8.53
CA GLY A 529 13.99 14.28 -8.61
C GLY A 529 12.90 13.57 -9.42
N ASN A 530 13.01 12.24 -9.55
CA ASN A 530 12.12 11.46 -10.39
C ASN A 530 10.67 11.49 -9.85
N ILE A 531 9.71 11.48 -10.77
CA ILE A 531 8.26 11.57 -10.49
C ILE A 531 7.54 10.23 -10.63
N LYS A 532 8.27 9.15 -10.92
CA LYS A 532 7.72 7.80 -11.07
C LYS A 532 7.36 7.19 -9.72
N LEU A 533 6.29 6.42 -9.69
CA LEU A 533 5.96 5.58 -8.54
C LEU A 533 7.08 4.56 -8.31
N GLY A 534 7.45 4.34 -7.05
CA GLY A 534 8.58 3.49 -6.67
C GLY A 534 9.95 4.16 -6.78
N THR A 535 10.01 5.48 -7.04
CA THR A 535 11.28 6.23 -7.02
C THR A 535 11.96 6.06 -5.67
N ASN A 536 13.25 5.73 -5.68
CA ASN A 536 14.02 5.49 -4.47
C ASN A 536 14.23 6.76 -3.64
N ILE A 537 14.39 6.57 -2.32
CA ILE A 537 14.82 7.62 -1.41
C ILE A 537 16.24 7.35 -0.94
N GLN A 538 17.08 8.36 -1.08
CA GLN A 538 18.50 8.31 -0.76
C GLN A 538 18.85 9.44 0.22
N GLN A 539 20.08 9.44 0.72
CA GLN A 539 20.67 10.66 1.26
C GLN A 539 21.49 11.38 0.20
N TYR A 540 21.49 12.71 0.22
CA TYR A 540 22.31 13.51 -0.68
C TYR A 540 22.74 14.83 -0.01
N MET A 541 23.88 15.39 -0.44
CA MET A 541 24.36 16.68 0.02
C MET A 541 23.25 17.74 -0.06
N PRO A 542 23.01 18.52 1.02
CA PRO A 542 22.03 19.59 1.01
C PRO A 542 22.28 20.57 -0.15
N ASN A 543 21.33 20.68 -1.09
CA ASN A 543 21.47 21.46 -2.33
C ASN A 543 20.32 22.45 -2.58
N GLY A 544 19.33 22.49 -1.69
CA GLY A 544 18.24 23.47 -1.74
C GLY A 544 17.14 23.18 -2.77
N THR A 545 17.18 22.02 -3.41
CA THR A 545 16.16 21.61 -4.39
C THR A 545 14.88 21.12 -3.72
N SER A 546 13.77 21.10 -4.47
CA SER A 546 12.49 20.54 -3.98
C SER A 546 12.56 19.05 -3.61
N ASN A 547 13.58 18.34 -4.08
CA ASN A 547 13.77 16.90 -3.85
C ASN A 547 14.14 16.59 -2.39
N GLN A 548 14.60 17.61 -1.64
CA GLN A 548 15.04 17.49 -0.26
C GLN A 548 14.06 18.10 0.75
N TYR A 549 12.89 18.51 0.26
CA TYR A 549 11.90 19.23 1.05
C TYR A 549 10.60 18.43 1.16
N TRP A 550 10.12 18.38 2.40
CA TRP A 550 9.03 17.50 2.81
C TRP A 550 8.03 18.31 3.61
N TYR A 551 6.75 18.07 3.50
CA TYR A 551 5.80 18.55 4.51
C TYR A 551 5.10 17.36 5.16
N LEU A 552 4.57 17.57 6.35
CA LEU A 552 3.97 16.53 7.18
C LEU A 552 2.46 16.65 7.14
N ARG A 553 1.78 15.61 6.67
CA ARG A 553 0.32 15.51 6.69
C ARG A 553 -0.12 14.64 7.85
N ASP A 554 -1.01 15.15 8.71
CA ASP A 554 -1.54 14.39 9.85
C ASP A 554 -2.42 13.22 9.35
N CYS A 555 -2.14 12.02 9.86
CA CYS A 555 -2.92 10.80 9.61
C CYS A 555 -3.78 10.39 10.82
N GLY A 556 -3.77 11.19 11.90
CA GLY A 556 -4.35 10.83 13.19
C GLY A 556 -3.43 9.94 14.03
N ASN A 557 -3.74 9.82 15.32
CA ASN A 557 -3.01 8.99 16.30
C ASN A 557 -1.48 9.27 16.37
N GLY A 558 -1.06 10.48 16.00
CA GLY A 558 0.35 10.89 16.01
C GLY A 558 1.19 10.38 14.84
N TYR A 559 0.57 9.80 13.82
CA TYR A 559 1.24 9.40 12.58
C TYR A 559 1.12 10.47 11.50
N TYR A 560 2.11 10.52 10.62
CA TYR A 560 2.19 11.45 9.50
C TYR A 560 2.45 10.68 8.21
N ASN A 561 1.88 11.17 7.11
CA ASN A 561 2.51 10.97 5.80
C ASN A 561 3.62 12.02 5.65
N ILE A 562 4.80 11.61 5.22
CA ILE A 562 5.92 12.49 4.88
C ILE A 562 5.86 12.71 3.36
N VAL A 563 5.47 13.91 2.93
CA VAL A 563 5.09 14.18 1.53
C VAL A 563 6.15 15.03 0.85
N SER A 564 6.60 14.59 -0.32
CA SER A 564 7.60 15.28 -1.13
C SER A 564 7.07 16.58 -1.74
N LYS A 565 7.83 17.67 -1.61
CA LYS A 565 7.56 18.94 -2.30
C LYS A 565 7.71 18.82 -3.81
N ALA A 566 8.56 17.93 -4.29
CA ALA A 566 8.88 17.82 -5.72
C ALA A 566 7.68 17.38 -6.57
N ASN A 567 6.84 16.49 -6.03
CA ASN A 567 5.83 15.79 -6.82
C ASN A 567 4.57 15.34 -6.05
N GLY A 568 4.44 15.65 -4.75
CA GLY A 568 3.27 15.29 -3.95
C GLY A 568 3.14 13.81 -3.56
N LEU A 569 4.10 12.97 -3.94
CA LEU A 569 4.20 11.57 -3.48
C LEU A 569 4.66 11.51 -2.02
N VAL A 570 4.44 10.36 -1.38
CA VAL A 570 4.79 10.15 0.04
C VAL A 570 5.87 9.10 0.21
N LEU A 571 6.63 9.21 1.30
CA LEU A 571 7.47 8.11 1.76
C LEU A 571 6.61 6.87 1.99
N ASP A 572 7.10 5.73 1.52
CA ASP A 572 6.42 4.45 1.50
C ASP A 572 7.44 3.33 1.74
N VAL A 573 7.13 2.42 2.66
CA VAL A 573 7.91 1.18 2.80
C VAL A 573 7.53 0.25 1.66
N ALA A 574 8.50 0.00 0.77
CA ALA A 574 8.27 -0.74 -0.47
C ALA A 574 7.61 -2.11 -0.24
N ASP A 575 6.66 -2.44 -1.11
CA ASP A 575 5.81 -3.65 -1.07
C ASP A 575 5.04 -3.83 0.26
N GLY A 576 4.95 -2.81 1.12
CA GLY A 576 4.33 -2.93 2.44
C GLY A 576 5.11 -3.81 3.43
N LYS A 577 6.40 -4.06 3.19
CA LYS A 577 7.28 -4.94 4.01
C LYS A 577 7.72 -4.31 5.34
N ILE A 578 6.79 -3.74 6.10
CA ILE A 578 7.05 -2.97 7.33
C ILE A 578 7.76 -3.78 8.43
N ASN A 579 7.73 -5.11 8.39
CA ASN A 579 8.37 -5.97 9.39
C ASN A 579 9.78 -6.46 8.99
N ASN A 580 10.28 -6.09 7.81
CA ASN A 580 11.55 -6.60 7.30
C ASN A 580 12.68 -5.57 7.47
N ASN A 581 13.79 -5.98 8.07
CA ASN A 581 15.00 -5.16 8.09
C ASN A 581 15.54 -5.00 6.66
N GLY A 582 15.96 -3.79 6.30
CA GLY A 582 16.45 -3.46 4.96
C GLY A 582 15.35 -3.26 3.92
N ALA A 583 14.06 -3.28 4.30
CA ALA A 583 13.00 -2.92 3.37
C ALA A 583 13.17 -1.46 2.92
N ASN A 584 13.10 -1.24 1.61
CA ASN A 584 13.42 0.04 0.99
C ASN A 584 12.38 1.12 1.30
N ILE A 585 12.82 2.37 1.39
CA ILE A 585 11.91 3.53 1.36
C ILE A 585 11.85 4.08 -0.06
N GLN A 586 10.64 4.22 -0.58
CA GLN A 586 10.37 4.73 -1.92
C GLN A 586 9.32 5.86 -1.88
N LEU A 587 9.08 6.50 -3.02
CA LEU A 587 7.93 7.37 -3.24
C LEU A 587 6.76 6.60 -3.82
N TYR A 588 5.58 6.80 -3.23
CA TYR A 588 4.34 6.24 -3.75
C TYR A 588 3.16 7.20 -3.58
N TYR A 589 2.08 7.01 -4.34
CA TYR A 589 0.86 7.80 -4.12
C TYR A 589 0.23 7.37 -2.79
N ARG A 590 -0.48 8.28 -2.12
CA ARG A 590 -1.12 7.97 -0.85
C ARG A 590 -2.19 6.91 -1.06
N ASN A 591 -1.99 5.72 -0.49
CA ASN A 591 -2.87 4.56 -0.63
C ASN A 591 -3.55 4.15 0.71
N GLY A 592 -3.30 4.90 1.79
CA GLY A 592 -3.93 4.72 3.10
C GLY A 592 -3.35 3.58 3.95
N THR A 593 -2.36 2.84 3.43
CA THR A 593 -1.76 1.70 4.12
C THR A 593 -0.86 2.14 5.27
N ASN A 594 -0.51 1.19 6.14
CA ASN A 594 0.43 1.42 7.24
C ASN A 594 1.87 1.63 6.77
N ALA A 595 2.22 1.24 5.54
CA ALA A 595 3.53 1.45 4.93
C ALA A 595 3.89 2.93 4.75
N GLN A 596 2.90 3.83 4.81
CA GLN A 596 3.04 5.27 4.57
C GLN A 596 2.86 6.11 5.85
N LYS A 597 2.75 5.46 7.01
CA LYS A 597 2.47 6.11 8.29
C LYS A 597 3.72 6.09 9.17
N PHE A 598 4.26 7.28 9.43
CA PHE A 598 5.47 7.47 10.24
C PHE A 598 5.17 8.32 11.46
N LYS A 599 5.70 7.92 12.62
CA LYS A 599 5.65 8.67 13.87
C LYS A 599 7.00 9.35 14.08
N LEU A 600 6.97 10.63 14.42
CA LEU A 600 8.17 11.40 14.75
C LEU A 600 8.35 11.37 16.27
N VAL A 601 9.35 10.64 16.75
CA VAL A 601 9.66 10.51 18.18
C VAL A 601 10.85 11.42 18.50
N PRO A 602 10.67 12.50 19.29
CA PRO A 602 11.77 13.36 19.69
C PRO A 602 12.80 12.57 20.48
N ILE A 603 14.07 12.71 20.13
CA ILE A 603 15.21 12.06 20.79
C ILE A 603 16.39 13.03 20.87
N ASN A 604 17.41 12.67 21.63
CA ASN A 604 18.63 13.46 21.75
C ASN A 604 19.62 13.09 20.63
N ILE A 605 20.32 14.07 20.05
CA ILE A 605 21.40 13.83 19.07
C ILE A 605 22.50 12.94 19.68
N ILE A 606 22.96 13.32 20.88
CA ILE A 606 23.87 12.57 21.74
C ILE A 606 23.09 12.10 22.97
N GLU A 607 23.26 10.83 23.35
CA GLU A 607 22.60 10.28 24.54
C GLU A 607 23.19 10.89 25.82
N ASN A 608 22.42 10.88 26.91
CA ASN A 608 22.96 11.30 28.21
C ASN A 608 23.91 10.22 28.73
N ASN A 609 25.22 10.51 28.73
CA ASN A 609 26.25 9.59 29.21
C ASN A 609 27.56 10.33 29.52
N MET A 610 28.57 9.58 29.94
CA MET A 610 29.97 10.00 30.03
C MET A 610 30.67 9.78 28.69
N TYR A 611 31.39 10.81 28.23
CA TYR A 611 32.10 10.79 26.96
C TYR A 611 33.52 11.34 27.08
N GLU A 612 34.41 10.85 26.24
CA GLU A 612 35.51 11.65 25.70
C GLU A 612 34.99 12.49 24.53
N ILE A 613 35.49 13.72 24.40
CA ILE A 613 35.20 14.59 23.26
C ILE A 613 36.46 14.64 22.40
N GLU A 614 36.50 13.77 21.40
CA GLU A 614 37.63 13.55 20.49
C GLU A 614 37.64 14.61 19.39
N SER A 615 38.83 15.12 19.06
CA SER A 615 39.05 16.07 17.97
C SER A 615 39.26 15.35 16.65
N LYS A 616 38.75 15.93 15.56
CA LYS A 616 39.05 15.43 14.22
C LYS A 616 40.49 15.69 13.77
N ILE A 617 41.19 16.67 14.37
CA ILE A 617 42.58 16.97 13.99
C ILE A 617 43.47 15.72 14.17
N ASP A 618 43.22 14.96 15.23
CA ASP A 618 43.94 13.74 15.59
C ASP A 618 43.04 12.93 16.52
N GLU A 619 42.72 11.70 16.13
CA GLU A 619 41.81 10.81 16.87
C GLU A 619 42.34 10.47 18.26
N ASN A 620 43.61 10.71 18.58
CA ASN A 620 44.18 10.58 19.91
C ASN A 620 44.11 11.87 20.75
N LYS A 621 43.51 12.95 20.24
CA LYS A 621 43.35 14.21 20.98
C LYS A 621 41.92 14.36 21.48
N VAL A 622 41.78 14.62 22.78
CA VAL A 622 40.50 14.83 23.44
C VAL A 622 40.49 16.15 24.19
N LEU A 623 39.30 16.70 24.44
CA LEU A 623 39.16 17.82 25.38
C LEU A 623 39.65 17.41 26.78
N ASP A 624 40.30 18.34 27.46
CA ASP A 624 40.99 18.13 28.72
C ASP A 624 40.86 19.38 29.60
N ILE A 625 40.59 19.20 30.89
CA ILE A 625 40.71 20.28 31.87
C ILE A 625 42.16 20.37 32.32
N SER A 626 42.78 21.54 32.07
CA SER A 626 44.20 21.76 32.30
C SER A 626 44.63 21.42 33.73
N TYR A 627 45.75 20.69 33.83
CA TYR A 627 46.34 20.17 35.07
C TYR A 627 45.42 19.28 35.91
N GLY A 628 44.29 18.80 35.36
CA GLY A 628 43.27 18.10 36.14
C GLY A 628 42.68 18.97 37.25
N SER A 629 42.72 20.29 37.11
CA SER A 629 42.23 21.22 38.13
C SER A 629 40.73 21.05 38.36
N THR A 630 40.31 21.22 39.62
CA THR A 630 38.89 21.25 40.01
C THR A 630 38.39 22.66 40.30
N GLN A 631 39.21 23.70 40.10
CA GLN A 631 38.86 25.09 40.37
C GLN A 631 38.04 25.73 39.24
N ASP A 632 37.26 26.77 39.59
CA ASP A 632 36.61 27.64 38.60
C ASP A 632 37.69 28.43 37.84
N GLY A 633 37.49 28.66 36.55
CA GLY A 633 38.48 29.34 35.71
C GLY A 633 39.53 28.40 35.10
N ALA A 634 39.57 27.12 35.48
CA ALA A 634 40.54 26.19 34.89
C ALA A 634 40.28 26.00 33.39
N ASN A 635 41.34 26.14 32.61
CA ASN A 635 41.28 26.20 31.16
C ASN A 635 40.86 24.86 30.52
N VAL A 636 40.13 24.92 29.41
CA VAL A 636 39.92 23.76 28.53
C VAL A 636 40.97 23.78 27.43
N GLN A 637 41.63 22.64 27.24
CA GLN A 637 42.66 22.43 26.25
C GLN A 637 42.41 21.10 25.52
N ILE A 638 43.23 20.78 24.52
CA ILE A 638 43.34 19.40 24.02
C ILE A 638 44.56 18.70 24.60
N TRP A 639 44.44 17.39 24.81
CA TRP A 639 45.53 16.54 25.27
C TRP A 639 45.42 15.14 24.64
N ASN A 640 46.50 14.38 24.67
CA ASN A 640 46.46 12.96 24.33
C ASN A 640 45.42 12.24 25.19
N ALA A 641 44.65 11.32 24.61
CA ALA A 641 43.70 10.57 25.37
C ALA A 641 44.42 9.62 26.34
N ASP A 642 44.23 9.88 27.63
CA ASP A 642 45.01 9.28 28.71
C ASP A 642 44.16 8.47 29.70
N ASN A 643 42.87 8.27 29.43
CA ASN A 643 41.94 7.61 30.36
C ASN A 643 41.95 8.21 31.77
N VAL A 644 41.96 9.54 31.85
CA VAL A 644 41.95 10.29 33.10
C VAL A 644 40.64 11.05 33.26
N ASN A 645 40.22 11.31 34.51
CA ASN A 645 38.91 11.91 34.80
C ASN A 645 38.73 13.30 34.20
N GLN A 646 39.79 14.10 34.05
CA GLN A 646 39.73 15.43 33.45
C GLN A 646 39.46 15.46 31.94
N GLN A 647 39.47 14.30 31.29
CA GLN A 647 39.14 14.12 29.86
C GLN A 647 37.76 13.49 29.66
N ARG A 648 36.98 13.39 30.73
CA ARG A 648 35.65 12.77 30.73
C ARG A 648 34.61 13.81 31.02
N PHE A 649 33.61 13.89 30.17
CA PHE A 649 32.54 14.86 30.27
C PHE A 649 31.18 14.16 30.28
N LYS A 650 30.37 14.51 31.27
CA LYS A 650 28.96 14.15 31.32
C LYS A 650 28.22 15.07 30.34
N ILE A 651 27.57 14.48 29.36
CA ILE A 651 26.73 15.18 28.39
C ILE A 651 25.29 15.07 28.88
N GLU A 652 24.68 16.21 29.22
CA GLU A 652 23.32 16.25 29.77
C GLU A 652 22.44 17.13 28.90
N ALA A 653 21.46 16.51 28.24
CA ALA A 653 20.51 17.17 27.37
C ALA A 653 19.60 18.14 28.14
N LEU A 654 19.46 19.35 27.61
CA LEU A 654 18.48 20.37 27.97
C LEU A 654 17.34 20.42 26.93
N SER A 655 17.61 20.00 25.70
CA SER A 655 16.65 19.75 24.61
C SER A 655 17.22 18.66 23.68
N THR A 656 16.57 18.39 22.54
CA THR A 656 17.03 17.36 21.58
C THR A 656 18.43 17.59 21.03
N ASP A 657 18.93 18.83 21.02
CA ASP A 657 20.25 19.20 20.52
C ASP A 657 21.02 20.18 21.41
N THR A 658 20.43 20.67 22.51
CA THR A 658 21.08 21.61 23.43
C THR A 658 21.46 20.90 24.72
N TYR A 659 22.67 21.14 25.21
CA TYR A 659 23.28 20.41 26.32
C TYR A 659 24.00 21.33 27.30
N LYS A 660 24.19 20.84 28.52
CA LYS A 660 25.32 21.24 29.37
C LYS A 660 26.37 20.12 29.34
N ILE A 661 27.64 20.52 29.34
CA ILE A 661 28.80 19.61 29.27
C ILE A 661 29.55 19.75 30.58
N ILE A 662 29.56 18.71 31.40
CA ILE A 662 30.06 18.75 32.79
C ILE A 662 31.31 17.88 32.92
N SER A 663 32.41 18.43 33.41
CA SER A 663 33.63 17.66 33.70
C SER A 663 33.38 16.61 34.80
N LYS A 664 33.77 15.36 34.56
CA LYS A 664 33.71 14.26 35.54
C LYS A 664 34.55 14.55 36.78
N ASN A 665 35.71 15.18 36.56
CA ASN A 665 36.71 15.39 37.61
C ASN A 665 36.27 16.43 38.65
N SER A 666 35.52 17.44 38.23
CA SER A 666 35.19 18.61 39.05
C SER A 666 33.69 18.84 39.26
N ASN A 667 32.83 18.15 38.49
CA ASN A 667 31.39 18.42 38.36
C ASN A 667 31.05 19.85 37.89
N LYS A 668 31.98 20.51 37.17
CA LYS A 668 31.82 21.86 36.65
C LYS A 668 31.50 21.89 35.15
N ALA A 669 30.77 22.92 34.72
CA ALA A 669 30.34 23.07 33.35
C ALA A 669 31.41 23.72 32.48
N LEU A 670 31.56 23.24 31.25
CA LEU A 670 32.25 23.98 30.19
C LEU A 670 31.53 25.32 29.95
N THR A 671 32.31 26.38 30.05
CA THR A 671 31.85 27.78 30.11
C THR A 671 32.66 28.60 29.11
N VAL A 672 31.98 29.47 28.36
CA VAL A 672 32.62 30.44 27.48
C VAL A 672 32.80 31.76 28.22
N ASP A 673 34.02 32.28 28.24
CA ASP A 673 34.25 33.70 28.49
C ASP A 673 33.92 34.45 27.21
N ILE A 674 32.82 35.20 27.22
CA ILE A 674 32.31 35.90 26.03
C ILE A 674 33.30 36.97 25.54
N SER A 675 34.08 37.57 26.44
CA SER A 675 35.00 38.67 26.13
C SER A 675 36.27 38.17 25.44
N SER A 676 36.93 37.16 26.01
CA SER A 676 38.16 36.56 25.48
C SER A 676 37.90 35.45 24.46
N ARG A 677 36.67 34.93 24.39
CA ARG A 677 36.25 33.72 23.65
C ARG A 677 36.87 32.43 24.15
N ASN A 678 37.58 32.45 25.28
CA ASN A 678 38.19 31.28 25.86
C ASN A 678 37.14 30.29 26.41
N VAL A 679 37.46 29.00 26.40
CA VAL A 679 36.63 27.96 27.04
C VAL A 679 37.32 27.47 28.31
N PHE A 680 36.61 27.51 29.42
CA PHE A 680 37.09 27.12 30.75
C PHE A 680 36.00 26.36 31.51
N GLN A 681 36.30 25.76 32.66
CA GLN A 681 35.26 25.19 33.53
C GLN A 681 34.84 26.16 34.65
N SER A 682 33.55 26.14 35.00
CA SER A 682 33.03 26.89 36.14
C SER A 682 31.80 26.20 36.73
N SER A 683 31.46 26.54 37.97
CA SER A 683 30.19 26.16 38.61
C SER A 683 29.00 26.42 37.68
N TYR A 684 28.07 25.46 37.57
CA TYR A 684 26.93 25.58 36.66
C TYR A 684 25.90 26.56 37.21
N THR A 685 25.56 27.57 36.40
CA THR A 685 24.67 28.70 36.74
C THR A 685 23.50 28.85 35.78
N GLU A 686 23.31 27.88 34.87
CA GLU A 686 22.27 27.90 33.83
C GLU A 686 22.35 29.06 32.82
N ASN A 687 23.45 29.82 32.82
CA ASN A 687 23.67 30.89 31.84
C ASN A 687 23.88 30.33 30.44
N ASP A 688 23.52 31.11 29.41
CA ASP A 688 23.60 30.67 28.01
C ASP A 688 25.05 30.45 27.53
N ASN A 689 26.06 31.00 28.22
CA ASN A 689 27.48 30.71 27.97
C ASN A 689 27.94 29.35 28.53
N GLN A 690 27.05 28.61 29.19
CA GLN A 690 27.26 27.24 29.68
C GLN A 690 26.34 26.23 28.97
N LYS A 691 25.64 26.66 27.91
CA LYS A 691 24.74 25.83 27.10
C LYS A 691 25.28 25.71 25.69
N TRP A 692 25.26 24.49 25.17
CA TRP A 692 25.91 24.10 23.93
C TRP A 692 24.93 23.41 23.00
N ILE A 693 24.73 23.94 21.79
CA ILE A 693 23.99 23.27 20.72
C ILE A 693 24.95 22.34 19.99
N ILE A 694 24.64 21.06 19.91
CA ILE A 694 25.40 20.06 19.15
C ILE A 694 24.75 19.91 17.77
N LYS A 695 25.55 20.11 16.71
CA LYS A 695 25.07 20.05 15.33
C LYS A 695 25.93 19.11 14.51
N GLU A 696 25.30 18.20 13.79
CA GLU A 696 25.94 17.29 12.84
C GLU A 696 26.68 18.05 11.73
N CYS A 697 27.92 17.65 11.44
CA CYS A 697 28.72 18.20 10.34
C CYS A 697 29.29 17.12 9.40
N GLY A 698 28.80 15.88 9.54
CA GLY A 698 29.11 14.75 8.66
C GLY A 698 30.23 13.85 9.14
N ASN A 699 30.27 12.63 8.60
CA ASN A 699 31.21 11.56 8.95
C ASN A 699 31.24 11.22 10.46
N GLY A 700 30.09 11.36 11.14
CA GLY A 700 29.96 11.12 12.58
C GLY A 700 30.53 12.23 13.48
N TYR A 701 30.93 13.37 12.92
CA TYR A 701 31.42 14.52 13.66
C TYR A 701 30.33 15.58 13.89
N TYR A 702 30.55 16.39 14.91
CA TYR A 702 29.66 17.46 15.33
C TYR A 702 30.43 18.76 15.55
N ASN A 703 29.78 19.88 15.25
CA ASN A 703 30.14 21.17 15.81
C ASN A 703 29.46 21.34 17.18
N ILE A 704 30.17 21.94 18.13
CA ILE A 704 29.66 22.27 19.46
C ILE A 704 29.53 23.79 19.53
N ILE A 705 28.31 24.31 19.54
CA ILE A 705 27.98 25.72 19.30
C ILE A 705 27.54 26.37 20.61
N SER A 706 28.18 27.46 21.02
CA SER A 706 27.80 28.21 22.21
C SER A 706 26.47 28.94 22.00
N LYS A 707 25.53 28.77 22.94
CA LYS A 707 24.24 29.47 22.89
C LYS A 707 24.37 30.97 23.16
N ALA A 708 25.43 31.41 23.85
CA ALA A 708 25.64 32.83 24.17
C ALA A 708 25.94 33.71 22.95
N ASN A 709 26.63 33.18 21.94
CA ASN A 709 27.15 33.99 20.82
C ASN A 709 27.11 33.29 19.46
N GLY A 710 26.66 32.02 19.37
CA GLY A 710 26.58 31.25 18.13
C GLY A 710 27.93 30.83 17.55
N LEU A 711 29.04 31.04 18.27
CA LEU A 711 30.38 30.60 17.87
C LEU A 711 30.57 29.12 18.23
N VAL A 712 31.47 28.43 17.52
CA VAL A 712 31.73 27.00 17.69
C VAL A 712 33.02 26.76 18.46
N ILE A 713 33.10 25.67 19.23
CA ILE A 713 34.35 25.19 19.82
C ILE A 713 35.39 25.02 18.69
N ASP A 714 36.58 25.54 18.91
CA ASP A 714 37.67 25.65 17.95
C ASP A 714 39.01 25.43 18.67
N ILE A 715 39.85 24.56 18.12
CA ILE A 715 41.23 24.39 18.60
C ILE A 715 42.07 25.48 17.95
N VAL A 716 42.68 26.33 18.77
CA VAL A 716 43.45 27.49 18.31
C VAL A 716 44.48 27.05 17.26
N ASN A 717 44.55 27.76 16.14
CA ASN A 717 45.47 27.50 15.02
C ASN A 717 45.41 26.10 14.39
N ALA A 718 44.43 25.26 14.74
CA ALA A 718 44.38 23.85 14.37
C ALA A 718 45.65 23.06 14.75
N GLU A 719 46.36 23.47 15.81
CA GLU A 719 47.53 22.75 16.31
C GLU A 719 47.12 21.52 17.13
N ASN A 720 47.83 20.41 16.98
CA ASN A 720 47.55 19.16 17.70
C ASN A 720 48.46 18.93 18.93
N LYS A 721 49.17 19.96 19.42
CA LYS A 721 50.06 19.81 20.57
C LYS A 721 49.27 19.67 21.87
N ASN A 722 49.81 18.89 22.81
CA ASN A 722 49.26 18.79 24.16
C ASN A 722 49.26 20.18 24.82
N GLY A 723 48.13 20.52 25.46
CA GLY A 723 47.93 21.82 26.09
C GLY A 723 47.45 22.92 25.13
N GLN A 724 47.19 22.58 23.86
CA GLN A 724 46.67 23.59 22.93
C GLN A 724 45.30 24.08 23.36
N ASN A 725 45.16 25.41 23.37
CA ASN A 725 43.97 26.06 23.90
C ASN A 725 42.72 25.77 23.06
N VAL A 726 41.58 25.69 23.76
CA VAL A 726 40.26 25.56 23.15
C VAL A 726 39.50 26.88 23.34
N GLN A 727 39.04 27.45 22.23
CA GLN A 727 38.31 28.72 22.19
C GLN A 727 36.96 28.53 21.51
N THR A 728 36.18 29.60 21.43
CA THR A 728 35.06 29.70 20.50
C THR A 728 35.42 30.58 19.30
N TYR A 729 35.08 30.14 18.09
CA TYR A 729 35.41 30.86 16.86
C TYR A 729 34.27 30.79 15.83
N LYS A 730 34.35 31.63 14.80
CA LYS A 730 33.38 31.62 13.70
C LYS A 730 33.48 30.28 12.96
N LEU A 731 32.33 29.66 12.66
CA LEU A 731 32.28 28.43 11.86
C LEU A 731 33.02 28.61 10.53
N ASN A 732 34.03 27.79 10.29
CA ASN A 732 34.88 27.78 9.09
C ASN A 732 35.05 26.38 8.48
N ASN A 733 34.38 25.36 9.03
CA ASN A 733 34.40 23.96 8.58
C ASN A 733 35.78 23.28 8.60
N SER A 734 36.77 23.85 9.28
CA SER A 734 38.05 23.19 9.52
C SER A 734 37.90 21.96 10.43
N ASP A 735 38.88 21.08 10.44
CA ASP A 735 38.87 19.92 11.34
C ASP A 735 39.09 20.31 12.81
N ALA A 736 39.59 21.52 13.07
CA ALA A 736 39.69 22.09 14.42
C ALA A 736 38.34 22.37 15.10
N GLN A 737 37.24 22.33 14.35
CA GLN A 737 35.88 22.62 14.84
C GLN A 737 34.98 21.39 14.87
N LYS A 738 35.54 20.21 14.61
CA LYS A 738 34.80 18.96 14.43
C LYS A 738 35.20 17.98 15.52
N PHE A 739 34.20 17.54 16.28
CA PHE A 739 34.40 16.67 17.43
C PHE A 739 33.51 15.44 17.38
N LYS A 740 33.96 14.36 18.01
CA LYS A 740 33.23 13.11 18.15
C LYS A 740 33.05 12.78 19.63
N PHE A 741 31.87 12.29 19.98
CA PHE A 741 31.55 11.85 21.33
C PHE A 741 31.80 10.35 21.44
N VAL A 742 32.84 9.96 22.17
CA VAL A 742 33.27 8.56 22.32
C VAL A 742 32.90 8.06 23.71
N THR A 743 32.12 6.98 23.77
CA THR A 743 31.73 6.32 25.03
C THR A 743 32.75 5.26 25.45
N GLY A 744 32.83 5.00 26.76
CA GLY A 744 33.77 4.04 27.33
C GLY A 744 35.15 4.66 27.58
N PHE A 745 36.11 3.84 28.00
CA PHE A 745 37.52 4.23 28.08
C PHE A 745 38.28 3.61 26.90
N ARG A 746 39.36 4.25 26.49
CA ARG A 746 40.19 3.75 25.39
C ARG A 746 40.96 2.53 25.86
N LYS A 747 40.97 1.47 25.08
CA LYS A 747 41.73 0.25 25.40
C LYS A 747 43.15 0.25 24.82
N PHE A 748 43.48 1.26 24.00
CA PHE A 748 44.76 1.37 23.28
C PHE A 748 45.08 0.09 22.51
N TYR A 749 44.09 -0.41 21.76
CA TYR A 749 44.23 -1.59 20.94
C TYR A 749 45.01 -1.27 19.67
N GLU A 750 45.95 -2.14 19.32
CA GLU A 750 46.76 -2.07 18.10
C GLU A 750 46.98 -3.50 17.55
N GLU A 751 46.75 -3.70 16.25
CA GLU A 751 47.20 -4.89 15.53
C GLU A 751 48.38 -4.48 14.65
N GLY A 752 49.48 -5.21 14.75
CA GLY A 752 50.70 -4.89 14.01
C GLY A 752 51.48 -6.13 13.59
N SER A 753 52.58 -5.87 12.89
CA SER A 753 53.58 -6.88 12.55
C SER A 753 54.89 -6.60 13.28
N TYR A 754 55.50 -7.62 13.83
CA TYR A 754 56.83 -7.53 14.45
C TYR A 754 57.95 -7.97 13.50
N GLY A 755 57.61 -8.44 12.29
CA GLY A 755 58.59 -8.89 11.30
C GLY A 755 57.97 -9.72 10.18
N LYS A 756 58.83 -10.43 9.45
CA LYS A 756 58.43 -11.33 8.36
C LYS A 756 58.85 -12.76 8.66
N SER A 757 58.00 -13.71 8.33
CA SER A 757 58.37 -15.12 8.40
C SER A 757 59.51 -15.45 7.43
N GLY A 758 60.17 -16.59 7.62
CA GLY A 758 61.28 -17.00 6.78
C GLY A 758 60.91 -17.07 5.29
N LEU A 759 59.72 -17.58 4.94
CA LEU A 759 59.30 -17.61 3.53
C LEU A 759 58.98 -16.21 2.99
N ALA A 760 58.47 -15.29 3.81
CA ALA A 760 58.23 -13.92 3.39
C ALA A 760 59.55 -13.17 3.13
N VAL A 761 60.59 -13.42 3.92
CA VAL A 761 61.94 -12.89 3.65
C VAL A 761 62.52 -13.47 2.36
N LYS A 762 62.26 -14.76 2.07
CA LYS A 762 62.63 -15.42 0.81
C LYS A 762 61.89 -14.85 -0.41
N GLY A 763 60.79 -14.12 -0.23
CA GLY A 763 59.92 -13.65 -1.31
C GLY A 763 58.94 -14.69 -1.84
N ASP A 764 58.62 -15.73 -1.04
CA ASP A 764 57.65 -16.77 -1.38
C ASP A 764 56.23 -16.30 -1.01
N TRP A 765 55.26 -16.53 -1.90
CA TRP A 765 53.86 -16.09 -1.74
C TRP A 765 53.16 -16.71 -0.52
N ARG A 766 53.69 -17.83 0.01
CA ARG A 766 53.18 -18.48 1.24
C ARG A 766 53.66 -17.81 2.51
N GLY A 767 54.67 -16.93 2.41
CA GLY A 767 55.18 -16.19 3.54
C GLY A 767 54.17 -15.20 4.10
N THR A 768 54.26 -14.95 5.40
CA THR A 768 53.34 -14.09 6.13
C THR A 768 54.07 -13.05 6.97
N ASP A 769 53.40 -11.93 7.22
CA ASP A 769 53.83 -10.99 8.27
C ASP A 769 53.56 -11.62 9.64
N LEU A 770 54.52 -11.45 10.56
CA LEU A 770 54.43 -12.01 11.89
C LEU A 770 53.60 -11.08 12.79
N LYS A 771 52.39 -11.51 13.12
CA LYS A 771 51.40 -10.66 13.79
C LYS A 771 51.62 -10.55 15.29
N TYR A 772 51.31 -9.38 15.83
CA TYR A 772 51.08 -9.17 17.26
C TYR A 772 49.81 -8.34 17.49
N TYR A 773 49.25 -8.46 18.68
CA TYR A 773 48.20 -7.58 19.18
C TYR A 773 48.69 -6.91 20.45
N LYS A 774 48.45 -5.61 20.57
CA LYS A 774 48.79 -4.81 21.74
C LYS A 774 47.52 -4.23 22.34
N ILE A 775 47.40 -4.29 23.67
CA ILE A 775 46.32 -3.69 24.44
C ILE A 775 46.91 -2.99 25.67
N GLY A 776 46.40 -1.81 26.00
CA GLY A 776 46.85 -1.06 27.16
C GLY A 776 48.08 -0.18 26.88
N LYS A 777 48.34 0.74 27.81
CA LYS A 777 49.33 1.81 27.67
C LYS A 777 50.24 1.98 28.89
N GLY A 778 50.18 1.04 29.82
CA GLY A 778 50.94 1.14 31.05
C GLY A 778 52.43 0.82 30.88
N ASN A 779 53.19 1.09 31.94
CA ASN A 779 54.65 0.89 31.95
C ASN A 779 55.07 -0.52 32.38
N GLU A 780 54.12 -1.38 32.75
CA GLU A 780 54.35 -2.80 32.98
C GLU A 780 54.00 -3.57 31.72
N VAL A 781 54.85 -4.49 31.30
CA VAL A 781 54.68 -5.18 30.00
C VAL A 781 54.49 -6.66 30.20
N LEU A 782 53.44 -7.20 29.58
CA LEU A 782 53.22 -8.63 29.42
C LEU A 782 53.44 -9.03 27.97
N PHE A 783 54.36 -9.95 27.73
CA PHE A 783 54.53 -10.64 26.45
C PHE A 783 53.97 -12.05 26.57
N SER A 784 52.92 -12.37 25.82
CA SER A 784 52.31 -13.71 25.78
C SER A 784 52.53 -14.32 24.40
N THR A 785 53.38 -15.34 24.33
CA THR A 785 53.73 -16.03 23.08
C THR A 785 53.04 -17.38 23.00
N PHE A 786 52.70 -17.78 21.77
CA PHE A 786 52.02 -19.03 21.48
C PHE A 786 52.60 -19.67 20.21
N SER A 787 52.53 -21.00 20.14
CA SER A 787 52.89 -21.77 18.96
C SER A 787 54.30 -21.43 18.44
N ILE A 788 55.29 -21.34 19.34
CA ILE A 788 56.70 -21.18 18.95
C ILE A 788 57.17 -22.33 18.04
N HIS A 789 56.57 -23.49 18.24
CA HIS A 789 56.58 -24.66 17.38
C HIS A 789 55.26 -25.41 17.58
N GLY A 790 54.83 -26.15 16.56
CA GLY A 790 53.43 -26.55 16.40
C GLY A 790 53.14 -28.04 16.47
N PHE A 791 54.09 -28.86 16.93
CA PHE A 791 53.91 -30.31 17.00
C PHE A 791 54.78 -30.95 18.09
N GLU A 792 54.16 -31.46 19.15
CA GLU A 792 54.88 -32.06 20.29
C GLU A 792 54.54 -33.53 20.52
N ASP A 793 53.28 -33.95 20.42
CA ASP A 793 52.78 -35.24 20.91
C ASP A 793 52.15 -36.16 19.85
N SER A 794 52.40 -35.90 18.57
CA SER A 794 51.80 -36.60 17.41
C SER A 794 50.43 -36.09 16.97
N TYR A 795 49.89 -35.03 17.57
CA TYR A 795 48.67 -34.36 17.10
C TYR A 795 48.99 -33.22 16.12
N ASN A 796 48.53 -33.38 14.87
CA ASN A 796 48.87 -32.47 13.77
C ASN A 796 48.31 -31.04 13.89
N ASN A 797 47.50 -30.75 14.91
CA ASN A 797 46.91 -29.41 15.11
C ASN A 797 47.38 -28.74 16.40
N ASP A 798 48.41 -29.23 17.09
CA ASP A 798 48.89 -28.67 18.38
C ASP A 798 49.07 -27.15 18.32
N GLY A 799 49.85 -26.69 17.34
CA GLY A 799 50.08 -25.26 17.14
C GLY A 799 48.80 -24.47 16.86
N ALA A 800 47.82 -25.08 16.17
CA ALA A 800 46.54 -24.44 15.86
C ALA A 800 45.66 -24.26 17.10
N GLU A 801 45.70 -25.20 18.04
CA GLU A 801 44.95 -25.11 19.31
C GLU A 801 45.55 -24.04 20.23
N LEU A 802 46.87 -23.89 20.26
CA LEU A 802 47.53 -22.78 20.96
C LEU A 802 47.20 -21.42 20.32
N THR A 803 47.20 -21.35 18.98
CA THR A 803 46.76 -20.16 18.25
C THR A 803 45.29 -19.82 18.54
N TYR A 804 44.42 -20.84 18.68
CA TYR A 804 43.02 -20.66 19.08
C TYR A 804 42.91 -20.02 20.48
N ILE A 805 43.63 -20.53 21.48
CA ILE A 805 43.67 -19.96 22.84
C ILE A 805 44.12 -18.50 22.82
N ALA A 806 45.16 -18.18 22.05
CA ALA A 806 45.68 -16.82 21.93
C ALA A 806 44.64 -15.84 21.35
N ASN A 807 43.90 -16.28 20.32
CA ASN A 807 42.86 -15.47 19.68
C ASN A 807 41.68 -15.24 20.63
N GLU A 808 41.29 -16.23 21.42
CA GLU A 808 40.24 -16.08 22.43
C GLU A 808 40.68 -15.12 23.56
N PHE A 809 41.93 -15.20 24.00
CA PHE A 809 42.48 -14.25 24.97
C PHE A 809 42.47 -12.81 24.42
N ARG A 810 42.93 -12.61 23.18
CA ARG A 810 42.85 -11.31 22.48
C ARG A 810 41.41 -10.79 22.43
N ASN A 811 40.46 -11.64 22.01
CA ASN A 811 39.05 -11.29 21.91
C ASN A 811 38.53 -10.85 23.29
N TYR A 812 38.82 -11.61 24.34
CA TYR A 812 38.40 -11.26 25.70
C TYR A 812 38.91 -9.88 26.10
N LEU A 813 40.20 -9.59 25.93
CA LEU A 813 40.76 -8.28 26.32
C LEU A 813 40.13 -7.14 25.52
N GLN A 814 39.92 -7.32 24.21
CA GLN A 814 39.30 -6.29 23.36
C GLN A 814 37.92 -5.88 23.85
N TYR A 815 37.14 -6.79 24.44
CA TYR A 815 35.76 -6.51 24.88
C TYR A 815 35.64 -6.27 26.38
N ASN A 816 36.48 -6.89 27.21
CA ASN A 816 36.24 -7.01 28.65
C ASN A 816 37.38 -6.52 29.56
N ILE A 817 38.52 -6.07 29.01
CA ILE A 817 39.64 -5.63 29.85
C ILE A 817 39.22 -4.45 30.76
N PRO A 818 39.52 -4.48 32.07
CA PRO A 818 39.27 -3.37 32.99
C PRO A 818 40.14 -2.12 32.75
N GLU A 819 39.65 -0.94 33.13
CA GLU A 819 40.36 0.35 32.94
C GLU A 819 41.67 0.44 33.72
N ASP A 820 41.71 -0.09 34.94
CA ASP A 820 42.92 -0.16 35.78
C ASP A 820 44.03 -0.99 35.12
N ILE A 821 43.68 -2.14 34.53
CA ILE A 821 44.64 -2.98 33.82
C ILE A 821 45.15 -2.28 32.56
N VAL A 822 44.26 -1.62 31.80
CA VAL A 822 44.65 -0.85 30.60
C VAL A 822 45.64 0.27 30.92
N ASN A 823 45.52 0.90 32.09
CA ASN A 823 46.38 2.00 32.52
C ASN A 823 47.71 1.53 33.11
N ASN A 824 47.76 0.35 33.74
CA ASN A 824 48.96 -0.17 34.39
C ASN A 824 49.80 -1.08 33.48
N TRP A 825 49.16 -1.78 32.54
CA TRP A 825 49.80 -2.76 31.68
C TRP A 825 49.75 -2.39 30.19
N THR A 826 50.78 -2.80 29.46
CA THR A 826 50.77 -3.01 28.01
C THR A 826 50.97 -4.49 27.73
N ILE A 827 49.97 -5.10 27.11
CA ILE A 827 49.89 -6.55 26.86
C ILE A 827 50.11 -6.79 25.37
N TYR A 828 51.18 -7.50 25.04
CA TYR A 828 51.47 -8.00 23.70
C TYR A 828 51.12 -9.48 23.60
N ILE A 829 50.29 -9.84 22.62
CA ILE A 829 49.91 -11.21 22.30
C ILE A 829 50.48 -11.57 20.94
N PHE A 830 51.30 -12.62 20.90
CA PHE A 830 51.85 -13.19 19.68
C PHE A 830 51.17 -14.54 19.42
N PRO A 831 50.10 -14.58 18.61
CA PRO A 831 49.20 -15.73 18.51
C PRO A 831 49.84 -16.95 17.87
N ASN A 832 50.86 -16.74 17.03
CA ASN A 832 51.59 -17.81 16.36
C ASN A 832 52.96 -17.28 15.94
N LEU A 833 54.03 -17.83 16.50
CA LEU A 833 55.37 -17.39 16.14
C LEU A 833 55.96 -18.14 14.93
N ASN A 834 55.41 -19.28 14.52
CA ASN A 834 55.83 -20.04 13.34
C ASN A 834 54.65 -20.29 12.35
N PRO A 835 54.04 -19.22 11.79
CA PRO A 835 52.80 -19.33 11.01
C PRO A 835 52.97 -20.12 9.70
N ASP A 836 54.09 -19.95 9.01
CA ASP A 836 54.35 -20.65 7.75
C ASP A 836 54.55 -22.15 7.98
N GLY A 837 55.31 -22.50 9.02
CA GLY A 837 55.51 -23.89 9.42
C GLY A 837 54.18 -24.54 9.75
N GLN A 838 53.36 -23.91 10.60
CA GLN A 838 52.07 -24.46 11.01
C GLN A 838 51.10 -24.62 9.83
N LYS A 839 51.08 -23.68 8.88
CA LYS A 839 50.08 -23.65 7.80
C LYS A 839 50.50 -24.44 6.55
N TYR A 840 51.77 -24.42 6.20
CA TYR A 840 52.25 -24.93 4.91
C TYR A 840 53.38 -25.96 5.02
N GLY A 841 53.92 -26.18 6.21
CA GLY A 841 55.16 -26.91 6.41
C GLY A 841 54.97 -28.18 7.22
N TRP A 842 55.08 -29.34 6.57
CA TRP A 842 55.35 -30.58 7.27
C TRP A 842 56.86 -30.77 7.38
N THR A 843 57.46 -30.43 8.51
CA THR A 843 58.90 -30.52 8.71
C THR A 843 59.24 -31.36 9.93
N ASN A 844 60.33 -32.12 9.84
CA ASN A 844 61.04 -32.61 11.02
C ASN A 844 60.14 -33.29 12.09
N ASN A 845 59.21 -34.12 11.61
CA ASN A 845 58.22 -34.92 12.34
C ASN A 845 56.84 -34.30 12.58
N GLY A 846 56.51 -33.08 12.13
CA GLY A 846 55.12 -32.63 12.14
C GLY A 846 54.89 -31.19 11.65
N PRO A 847 53.63 -30.75 11.54
CA PRO A 847 53.30 -29.41 11.08
C PRO A 847 53.76 -28.34 12.05
N GLY A 848 54.46 -27.31 11.57
CA GLY A 848 54.94 -26.22 12.42
C GLY A 848 56.04 -26.58 13.42
N ARG A 849 56.61 -27.80 13.37
CA ARG A 849 57.70 -28.20 14.27
C ARG A 849 58.94 -27.32 14.12
N THR A 850 59.31 -26.99 12.88
CA THR A 850 60.40 -26.06 12.58
C THR A 850 59.92 -24.97 11.63
N THR A 851 60.64 -23.84 11.56
CA THR A 851 60.45 -22.86 10.49
C THR A 851 60.73 -23.48 9.14
N LEU A 852 60.31 -22.85 8.04
CA LEU A 852 60.51 -23.38 6.68
C LEU A 852 61.73 -22.82 5.95
N TYR A 853 62.27 -21.69 6.42
CA TYR A 853 63.41 -21.02 5.84
C TYR A 853 64.14 -20.19 6.90
N SER A 854 65.47 -20.19 6.87
CA SER A 854 66.29 -19.50 7.85
C SER A 854 67.69 -19.15 7.30
N ASP A 855 68.52 -18.50 8.12
CA ASP A 855 69.95 -18.26 7.85
C ASP A 855 70.86 -19.43 8.27
N ALA A 856 70.30 -20.58 8.67
CA ALA A 856 71.10 -21.78 8.86
C ALA A 856 71.72 -22.27 7.52
N PRO A 857 72.81 -23.06 7.58
CA PRO A 857 73.37 -23.69 6.38
C PRO A 857 72.30 -24.36 5.51
N GLN A 858 72.40 -24.14 4.19
CA GLN A 858 71.43 -24.62 3.19
C GLN A 858 70.00 -24.05 3.34
N ASN A 859 69.84 -22.96 4.11
CA ASN A 859 68.55 -22.36 4.45
C ASN A 859 67.54 -23.33 5.08
N LYS A 860 68.05 -24.32 5.81
CA LYS A 860 67.22 -25.35 6.47
C LYS A 860 66.32 -24.71 7.52
N GLY A 861 65.10 -25.22 7.62
CA GLY A 861 64.17 -24.87 8.69
C GLY A 861 64.71 -25.14 10.09
N ILE A 862 64.44 -24.27 11.05
CA ILE A 862 64.97 -24.32 12.42
C ILE A 862 63.85 -24.59 13.44
N ASP A 863 64.11 -25.47 14.39
CA ASP A 863 63.35 -25.57 15.64
C ASP A 863 63.56 -24.29 16.47
N MET A 864 62.55 -23.43 16.46
CA MET A 864 62.64 -22.12 17.08
C MET A 864 62.70 -22.18 18.61
N ASN A 865 62.17 -23.26 19.23
CA ASN A 865 62.21 -23.41 20.69
C ASN A 865 63.64 -23.56 21.24
N ARG A 866 64.60 -23.92 20.36
CA ARG A 866 66.02 -24.11 20.71
C ARG A 866 66.94 -23.10 20.03
N ASN A 867 66.42 -22.05 19.40
CA ASN A 867 67.20 -21.07 18.62
C ASN A 867 67.59 -19.80 19.41
N TRP A 868 67.40 -19.78 20.74
CA TRP A 868 67.64 -18.59 21.56
C TRP A 868 69.03 -18.61 22.20
N SER A 869 69.85 -17.59 21.93
CA SER A 869 71.19 -17.48 22.51
C SER A 869 71.23 -16.39 23.56
N THR A 870 71.72 -16.74 24.76
CA THR A 870 71.91 -15.82 25.87
C THR A 870 73.35 -15.30 25.93
N SER A 871 73.52 -14.02 26.26
CA SER A 871 74.85 -13.42 26.43
C SER A 871 75.62 -14.11 27.56
N GLY A 872 76.89 -14.45 27.32
CA GLY A 872 77.74 -15.15 28.28
C GLY A 872 77.60 -16.67 28.30
N GLU A 873 76.76 -17.26 27.45
CA GLU A 873 76.57 -18.70 27.35
C GLU A 873 76.94 -19.27 25.97
N SER A 874 77.59 -20.43 25.93
CA SER A 874 77.87 -21.14 24.68
C SER A 874 76.57 -21.70 24.07
N TYR A 875 76.37 -21.45 22.77
CA TYR A 875 75.22 -21.97 22.01
C TYR A 875 75.32 -23.49 21.81
N ILE A 876 74.25 -24.22 22.16
CA ILE A 876 74.17 -25.66 21.99
C ILE A 876 73.56 -25.96 20.62
N THR A 877 74.26 -26.73 19.78
CA THR A 877 73.77 -27.11 18.45
C THR A 877 73.19 -28.52 18.46
N TYR A 878 71.98 -28.67 17.94
CA TYR A 878 71.31 -29.96 17.71
C TYR A 878 71.34 -30.27 16.22
N LYS A 879 71.75 -31.50 15.88
CA LYS A 879 71.91 -31.96 14.49
C LYS A 879 70.79 -32.88 14.01
N ASP A 880 70.00 -33.45 14.93
CA ASP A 880 68.88 -34.29 14.58
C ASP A 880 67.81 -33.48 13.85
N ASN A 881 67.04 -34.13 12.98
CA ASN A 881 66.07 -33.42 12.16
C ASN A 881 65.00 -32.72 13.01
N ARG A 882 64.48 -33.36 14.07
CA ARG A 882 63.40 -32.81 14.92
C ARG A 882 63.81 -31.51 15.61
N ASN A 883 65.00 -31.49 16.19
CA ASN A 883 65.45 -30.40 17.05
C ASN A 883 66.50 -29.50 16.37
N TYR A 884 66.71 -29.63 15.06
CA TYR A 884 67.73 -28.88 14.34
C TYR A 884 67.58 -27.38 14.58
N ASN A 885 68.58 -26.76 15.22
CA ASN A 885 68.51 -25.37 15.64
C ASN A 885 69.55 -24.45 14.97
N GLY A 886 70.20 -24.90 13.90
CA GLY A 886 71.24 -24.13 13.21
C GLY A 886 72.61 -24.18 13.89
N THR A 887 73.49 -23.25 13.52
CA THR A 887 74.88 -23.12 14.01
C THR A 887 75.06 -21.97 14.99
N SER A 888 74.07 -21.08 15.11
CA SER A 888 74.05 -19.97 16.07
C SER A 888 72.61 -19.56 16.40
N GLY A 889 72.42 -18.90 17.55
CA GLY A 889 71.10 -18.39 17.92
C GLY A 889 70.61 -17.29 16.99
N PHE A 890 69.30 -17.11 16.91
CA PHE A 890 68.61 -16.11 16.08
C PHE A 890 68.87 -16.24 14.56
N GLN A 891 69.18 -17.45 14.09
CA GLN A 891 69.22 -17.77 12.66
C GLN A 891 67.81 -17.96 12.06
N ALA A 892 66.81 -18.27 12.89
CA ALA A 892 65.41 -18.18 12.49
C ALA A 892 65.01 -16.70 12.41
N TYR A 893 64.41 -16.30 11.29
CA TYR A 893 63.95 -14.92 11.09
C TYR A 893 62.89 -14.55 12.12
N GLU A 894 61.97 -15.47 12.40
CA GLU A 894 60.91 -15.34 13.38
C GLU A 894 61.46 -15.05 14.80
N ALA A 895 62.47 -15.82 15.23
CA ALA A 895 63.13 -15.62 16.53
C ALA A 895 63.88 -14.27 16.59
N ARG A 896 64.57 -13.90 15.51
CA ARG A 896 65.31 -12.64 15.42
C ARG A 896 64.39 -11.43 15.52
N TYR A 897 63.30 -11.45 14.76
CA TYR A 897 62.30 -10.38 14.79
C TYR A 897 61.60 -10.29 16.14
N LEU A 898 61.24 -11.42 16.75
CA LEU A 898 60.66 -11.41 18.09
C LEU A 898 61.66 -10.84 19.12
N ARG A 899 62.92 -11.27 19.11
CA ARG A 899 63.97 -10.73 19.98
C ARG A 899 64.07 -9.20 19.89
N ASP A 900 64.18 -8.67 18.66
CA ASP A 900 64.33 -7.24 18.43
C ASP A 900 63.08 -6.46 18.87
N PHE A 901 61.90 -7.05 18.67
CA PHE A 901 60.65 -6.47 19.15
C PHE A 901 60.61 -6.42 20.68
N LEU A 902 60.89 -7.53 21.36
CA LEU A 902 60.86 -7.63 22.82
C LEU A 902 61.85 -6.64 23.46
N LEU A 903 63.07 -6.54 22.92
CA LEU A 903 64.08 -5.60 23.42
C LEU A 903 63.67 -4.14 23.28
N LYS A 904 62.90 -3.80 22.24
CA LYS A 904 62.45 -2.43 21.96
C LYS A 904 61.22 -2.00 22.79
N HIS A 905 60.41 -2.95 23.27
CA HIS A 905 59.11 -2.66 23.89
C HIS A 905 59.05 -3.05 25.37
N GLN A 906 60.18 -2.95 26.08
CA GLN A 906 60.26 -3.30 27.50
C GLN A 906 59.63 -2.22 28.38
N GLY A 907 59.03 -2.64 29.48
CA GLY A 907 58.55 -1.78 30.56
C GLY A 907 59.53 -1.70 31.73
N ASN A 908 59.10 -1.03 32.80
CA ASN A 908 59.83 -1.03 34.09
C ASN A 908 59.78 -2.41 34.79
N LYS A 909 58.80 -3.23 34.40
CA LYS A 909 58.57 -4.61 34.83
C LYS A 909 58.12 -5.38 33.60
N ASN A 910 58.73 -6.53 33.34
CA ASN A 910 58.44 -7.35 32.18
C ASN A 910 58.05 -8.76 32.61
N ILE A 911 56.91 -9.24 32.11
CA ILE A 911 56.49 -10.63 32.24
C ILE A 911 56.46 -11.26 30.86
N LEU A 912 57.09 -12.44 30.71
CA LEU A 912 56.95 -13.26 29.51
C LEU A 912 56.30 -14.60 29.85
N ILE A 913 55.28 -14.96 29.07
CA ILE A 913 54.54 -16.20 29.19
C ILE A 913 54.62 -16.92 27.86
N ASP A 914 55.47 -17.94 27.82
CA ASP A 914 55.67 -18.76 26.62
C ASP A 914 54.76 -19.98 26.68
N THR A 915 53.71 -19.99 25.87
CA THR A 915 52.66 -21.00 25.95
C THR A 915 52.87 -22.08 24.89
N HIS A 916 53.12 -23.28 25.38
CA HIS A 916 53.30 -24.52 24.64
C HIS A 916 52.20 -25.51 25.00
N GLY A 917 52.24 -26.66 24.34
CA GLY A 917 51.55 -27.88 24.72
C GLY A 917 52.44 -29.04 24.28
N TRP A 918 52.40 -30.20 24.92
CA TRP A 918 51.27 -30.72 25.69
C TRP A 918 51.72 -31.54 26.90
N LEU A 919 52.84 -31.16 27.52
CA LEU A 919 53.54 -31.99 28.52
C LEU A 919 53.00 -31.89 29.95
N ASN A 920 51.97 -31.08 30.21
CA ASN A 920 51.38 -30.92 31.55
C ASN A 920 52.41 -30.50 32.62
N GLU A 921 53.23 -29.49 32.31
CA GLU A 921 54.31 -28.98 33.16
C GLU A 921 54.49 -27.46 33.03
N THR A 922 55.25 -26.85 33.93
CA THR A 922 55.57 -25.41 33.88
C THR A 922 57.01 -25.16 34.21
N ILE A 923 57.64 -24.19 33.56
CA ILE A 923 59.10 -24.06 33.56
C ILE A 923 59.52 -22.60 33.73
N GLY A 924 60.57 -22.35 34.51
CA GLY A 924 61.06 -21.00 34.80
C GLY A 924 60.50 -20.41 36.10
N ASP A 925 59.87 -19.23 36.05
CA ASP A 925 59.40 -18.52 37.25
C ASP A 925 58.25 -19.26 37.96
N TYR A 926 58.52 -19.78 39.16
CA TYR A 926 57.55 -20.53 39.98
C TYR A 926 56.31 -19.71 40.34
N GLY A 927 56.48 -18.41 40.62
CA GLY A 927 55.41 -17.54 41.10
C GLY A 927 54.39 -17.22 40.00
N ILE A 928 54.87 -16.88 38.80
CA ILE A 928 54.01 -16.62 37.63
C ILE A 928 53.32 -17.91 37.17
N SER A 929 54.07 -19.00 37.04
CA SER A 929 53.50 -20.29 36.63
C SER A 929 52.45 -20.82 37.60
N SER A 930 52.47 -20.43 38.88
CA SER A 930 51.49 -20.88 39.87
C SER A 930 50.04 -20.52 39.51
N TYR A 931 49.80 -19.39 38.85
CA TYR A 931 48.46 -18.97 38.40
C TYR A 931 47.90 -19.94 37.37
N TYR A 932 48.75 -20.37 36.44
CA TYR A 932 48.41 -21.33 35.40
C TYR A 932 48.30 -22.75 35.95
N ARG A 933 49.22 -23.17 36.83
CA ARG A 933 49.12 -24.47 37.50
C ARG A 933 47.79 -24.63 38.25
N ARG A 934 47.33 -23.58 38.94
CA ARG A 934 46.01 -23.60 39.61
C ARG A 934 44.84 -23.73 38.65
N GLN A 935 44.84 -22.99 37.53
CA GLN A 935 43.73 -23.04 36.57
C GLN A 935 43.71 -24.37 35.78
N PHE A 936 44.88 -24.90 35.44
CA PHE A 936 45.04 -26.11 34.63
C PHE A 936 45.25 -27.40 35.44
N GLU A 937 45.26 -27.31 36.77
CA GLU A 937 45.44 -28.44 37.70
C GLU A 937 46.78 -29.18 37.49
N ILE A 938 47.81 -28.43 37.07
CA ILE A 938 49.18 -28.96 36.91
C ILE A 938 49.79 -29.12 38.31
N SER A 939 50.27 -30.32 38.63
CA SER A 939 50.89 -30.61 39.93
C SER A 939 52.09 -29.71 40.19
N ASN A 940 52.28 -29.27 41.44
CA ASN A 940 53.48 -28.54 41.85
C ASN A 940 54.78 -29.36 41.64
N GLY A 941 54.69 -30.69 41.60
CA GLY A 941 55.80 -31.57 41.26
C GLY A 941 56.21 -31.53 39.78
N ASN A 942 55.33 -31.05 38.90
CA ASN A 942 55.58 -30.87 37.46
C ASN A 942 56.05 -29.44 37.16
N HIS A 943 56.84 -28.84 38.07
CA HIS A 943 57.50 -27.57 37.82
C HIS A 943 59.00 -27.76 37.71
N ILE A 944 59.58 -27.25 36.63
CA ILE A 944 61.02 -27.26 36.40
C ILE A 944 61.55 -25.83 36.54
N TYR A 945 62.53 -25.61 37.41
CA TYR A 945 63.02 -24.25 37.68
C TYR A 945 63.82 -23.64 36.53
N SER A 946 64.36 -24.45 35.61
CA SER A 946 65.07 -23.99 34.42
C SER A 946 65.15 -25.06 33.34
N TYR A 947 64.86 -24.69 32.09
CA TYR A 947 65.04 -25.53 30.90
C TYR A 947 66.51 -25.63 30.43
N GLY A 948 67.42 -24.86 31.03
CA GLY A 948 68.78 -24.70 30.54
C GLY A 948 68.88 -23.75 29.33
N ARG A 949 70.00 -23.79 28.62
CA ARG A 949 70.35 -22.87 27.53
C ARG A 949 69.51 -23.15 26.27
N GLY A 950 69.12 -22.12 25.51
CA GLY A 950 68.50 -22.30 24.19
C GLY A 950 67.04 -21.85 24.03
N TYR A 951 66.34 -21.56 25.14
CA TYR A 951 64.89 -21.34 25.19
C TYR A 951 64.51 -19.86 25.40
N LEU A 952 63.31 -19.49 24.91
CA LEU A 952 62.80 -18.11 24.96
C LEU A 952 62.65 -17.58 26.39
N ASP A 953 62.05 -18.37 27.29
CA ASP A 953 61.82 -17.96 28.69
C ASP A 953 63.14 -17.72 29.44
N ASN A 954 64.15 -18.56 29.21
CA ASN A 954 65.48 -18.38 29.80
C ASN A 954 66.20 -17.16 29.21
N TRP A 955 66.17 -17.01 27.88
CA TRP A 955 66.73 -15.83 27.22
C TRP A 955 66.09 -14.54 27.73
N ALA A 956 64.76 -14.52 27.88
CA ALA A 956 64.01 -13.36 28.34
C ALA A 956 64.38 -12.94 29.76
N ARG A 957 64.48 -13.89 30.71
CA ARG A 957 64.90 -13.60 32.10
C ARG A 957 66.30 -13.00 32.19
N MET A 958 67.20 -13.39 31.28
CA MET A 958 68.60 -12.95 31.31
C MET A 958 68.86 -11.69 30.48
N SER A 959 68.01 -11.40 29.49
CA SER A 959 68.25 -10.33 28.52
C SER A 959 67.30 -9.14 28.64
N LEU A 960 66.10 -9.33 29.19
CA LEU A 960 65.14 -8.26 29.41
C LEU A 960 65.29 -7.65 30.80
N TYR A 961 65.13 -6.33 30.90
CA TYR A 961 65.22 -5.57 32.13
C TYR A 961 64.10 -5.97 33.11
N ASN A 962 64.45 -6.25 34.37
CA ASN A 962 63.49 -6.60 35.43
C ASN A 962 62.42 -7.60 34.96
N ALA A 963 62.88 -8.66 34.29
CA ALA A 963 62.02 -9.61 33.62
C ALA A 963 61.83 -10.90 34.42
N ARG A 964 60.59 -11.36 34.46
CA ARG A 964 60.22 -12.69 34.95
C ARG A 964 59.58 -13.43 33.78
N ALA A 965 59.98 -14.67 33.55
CA ALA A 965 59.43 -15.45 32.45
C ALA A 965 59.12 -16.87 32.89
N THR A 966 58.09 -17.44 32.27
CA THR A 966 57.75 -18.85 32.43
C THR A 966 57.29 -19.42 31.10
N LEU A 967 57.63 -20.69 30.88
CA LEU A 967 57.06 -21.52 29.84
C LEU A 967 55.98 -22.41 30.45
N ILE A 968 54.85 -22.55 29.76
CA ILE A 968 53.72 -23.37 30.19
C ILE A 968 53.49 -24.44 29.14
N GLU A 969 53.66 -25.70 29.54
CA GLU A 969 53.24 -26.85 28.76
C GLU A 969 51.83 -27.23 29.20
N LEU A 970 50.82 -26.83 28.43
CA LEU A 970 49.43 -27.12 28.76
C LEU A 970 49.16 -28.64 28.82
N PRO A 971 48.15 -29.11 29.56
CA PRO A 971 47.88 -30.54 29.63
C PRO A 971 47.36 -31.11 28.29
N GLU A 972 47.82 -32.32 27.94
CA GLU A 972 47.54 -33.00 26.67
C GLU A 972 46.08 -32.97 26.22
N ILE A 973 45.90 -32.79 24.91
CA ILE A 973 44.63 -32.84 24.19
C ILE A 973 44.78 -33.67 22.91
N LYS A 974 43.71 -34.30 22.47
CA LYS A 974 43.72 -35.11 21.23
C LYS A 974 42.85 -34.54 20.11
N SER A 975 42.14 -33.45 20.40
CA SER A 975 41.23 -32.80 19.44
C SER A 975 40.87 -31.38 19.88
N HIS A 976 40.47 -30.56 18.92
CA HIS A 976 39.86 -29.25 19.17
C HIS A 976 38.68 -29.29 20.15
N HIS A 977 37.84 -30.33 20.05
CA HIS A 977 36.67 -30.49 20.93
C HIS A 977 37.08 -30.60 22.39
N GLU A 978 38.24 -31.20 22.66
CA GLU A 978 38.80 -31.30 24.01
C GLU A 978 39.29 -29.94 24.52
N THR A 979 40.01 -29.17 23.69
CA THR A 979 40.44 -27.79 24.01
C THR A 979 39.26 -26.93 24.45
N VAL A 980 38.16 -27.01 23.69
CA VAL A 980 36.92 -26.25 23.95
C VAL A 980 36.22 -26.76 25.21
N ASN A 981 35.93 -28.05 25.31
CA ASN A 981 35.17 -28.61 26.45
C ASN A 981 35.91 -28.46 27.79
N ARG A 982 37.24 -28.54 27.78
CA ARG A 982 38.06 -28.33 28.98
C ARG A 982 38.29 -26.82 29.27
N ASN A 983 37.70 -25.94 28.46
CA ASN A 983 37.70 -24.49 28.62
C ASN A 983 39.12 -23.89 28.72
N TYR A 984 40.07 -24.39 27.92
CA TYR A 984 41.48 -23.97 28.04
C TYR A 984 41.67 -22.47 27.83
N ALA A 985 40.96 -21.88 26.86
CA ALA A 985 40.99 -20.43 26.64
C ALA A 985 40.53 -19.64 27.87
N GLN A 986 39.40 -20.01 28.48
CA GLN A 986 38.90 -19.33 29.67
C GLN A 986 39.80 -19.52 30.88
N LYS A 987 40.38 -20.72 31.07
CA LYS A 987 41.36 -21.01 32.12
C LYS A 987 42.62 -20.14 31.96
N PHE A 988 43.12 -19.99 30.74
CA PHE A 988 44.24 -19.10 30.43
C PHE A 988 43.88 -17.64 30.74
N ILE A 989 42.74 -17.14 30.24
CA ILE A 989 42.23 -15.79 30.54
C ILE A 989 42.17 -15.54 32.05
N ASN A 990 41.58 -16.47 32.81
CA ASN A 990 41.45 -16.33 34.26
C ASN A 990 42.82 -16.26 34.95
N ALA A 991 43.76 -17.13 34.58
CA ALA A 991 45.12 -17.11 35.12
C ALA A 991 45.81 -15.77 34.85
N THR A 992 45.77 -15.29 33.60
CA THR A 992 46.42 -14.04 33.21
C THR A 992 45.77 -12.83 33.85
N MET A 993 44.43 -12.75 33.88
CA MET A 993 43.74 -11.63 34.50
C MET A 993 43.95 -11.57 36.01
N GLN A 994 44.08 -12.73 36.68
CA GLN A 994 44.43 -12.77 38.09
C GLN A 994 45.90 -12.33 38.31
N LEU A 995 46.82 -12.81 37.48
CA LEU A 995 48.24 -12.43 37.49
C LEU A 995 48.41 -10.91 37.39
N LEU A 996 47.76 -10.26 36.41
CA LEU A 996 47.89 -8.83 36.14
C LEU A 996 47.28 -7.95 37.24
N LYS A 997 46.35 -8.49 38.05
CA LYS A 997 45.73 -7.77 39.18
C LYS A 997 46.54 -7.85 40.46
N GLU A 998 47.29 -8.94 40.66
CA GLU A 998 47.94 -9.27 41.94
C GLU A 998 49.44 -8.94 41.99
N ILE A 999 50.11 -8.83 40.84
CA ILE A 999 51.55 -8.50 40.75
C ILE A 999 51.71 -7.08 40.25
#